data_AF-A0A4Q5XN40-F1
#
_entry.id   AF-A0A4Q5XN40-F1
#
_cell.length_a   1.000
_cell.length_b   1.000
_cell.length_c   1.000
_cell.angle_alpha   90.00
_cell.angle_beta   90.00
_cell.angle_gamma   90.00
#
_symmetry.space_group_name_H-M   'P 1'
#
loop_
_entity.id
_entity.type
_entity.pdbx_description
1 polymer ?
#
loop_
_entity_poly.entity_id
_entity_poly.type
_entity_poly.pdbx_seq_one_letter_code
_entity_poly.pdbx_strand_id
1 'polypeptide(L)'
;MRLRKARAFASAGLLALACQTTSAKYPWGDAAKTAAIEHAEVRTLSPKYERTRSQVWVREVARPTRALLDYAAYHANFMIADPPPESPLPAGEAAKTAHPFAGKLEEATLTSDIGKTPLTDAEQRQPLAFAPLSEFLQGRKVEGAAELADVASAVREEKWGLSLPAGTAGQLMSELFLHTPASGPGELWAKVEIQPWLTPLAGLPDQDGDGFPELYGRVASSAANPALLEAIRKEYVLPVLGPAEIKAWANQLSSYWYPSFNTDLIPIGPRWPDEQTEPEIKQELGGREFESPAVVLRGKPLGKPTYNVILVGGAQRGTTEGPAKAAAPTLRLPKTEPSPETKSARLQLEQELRTHGKGSWSEWSSQLAGFRGAIKKRVGAMPRKVKALSGEDGFLFYRNSLEYVTGGDLEQQRRGKNPLPVIVEFKRELEELGVDFLFVPVPTKVEVYPEKLGVKELDQAIVNPYFRKFLLSLSKAGVEVVDLLPGFLEAKAVKGGGDEQLLFQRQDTHWTDRGLRIAAERLSERIKRYPWYPALARQKQTFTQRETKFTRFGDLQSRLPEAEQKKYSPETLLAHQIIGPNHEPYDDDADSPIVLLSDSFGGVYQLTDAEHAGVSAHVSRGVSYPLDLVMSYGGGPNVRQKLMRRGREALAAKKLVIWLMTARDLYNYWEDWEPLKKP
;
A
#
# COMPACT_ATOMS: atom_id res chain seq x y z
N MET A 1 10.70 -70.55 1.57
CA MET A 1 10.45 -70.77 3.02
C MET A 1 11.46 -69.97 3.83
N ARG A 2 11.13 -68.72 4.21
CA ARG A 2 11.92 -67.92 5.17
C ARG A 2 10.95 -67.16 6.07
N LEU A 3 11.14 -67.35 7.37
CA LEU A 3 10.25 -66.94 8.44
C LEU A 3 10.19 -65.42 8.63
N ARG A 4 8.98 -64.96 8.94
CA ARG A 4 8.62 -63.64 9.47
C ARG A 4 9.29 -63.41 10.83
N LYS A 5 9.84 -62.20 11.04
CA LYS A 5 9.94 -61.56 12.36
C LYS A 5 9.32 -60.17 12.26
N ALA A 6 8.14 -60.02 12.83
CA ALA A 6 7.50 -58.75 13.10
C ALA A 6 8.27 -58.03 14.22
N ARG A 7 8.63 -56.76 14.02
CA ARG A 7 9.00 -55.84 15.10
C ARG A 7 7.81 -54.93 15.36
N ALA A 8 7.18 -55.12 16.50
CA ALA A 8 6.24 -54.18 17.08
C ALA A 8 7.03 -52.91 17.47
N PHE A 9 6.63 -51.76 16.92
CA PHE A 9 7.03 -50.46 17.45
C PHE A 9 6.09 -50.15 18.62
N ALA A 10 6.65 -50.13 19.83
CA ALA A 10 5.95 -49.64 21.01
C ALA A 10 5.80 -48.13 20.90
N SER A 11 4.56 -47.67 20.84
CA SER A 11 4.16 -46.27 20.95
C SER A 11 4.49 -45.78 22.37
N ALA A 12 5.57 -45.02 22.53
CA ALA A 12 5.80 -44.27 23.77
C ALA A 12 4.84 -43.07 23.76
N GLY A 13 3.72 -43.20 24.46
CA GLY A 13 2.85 -42.09 24.80
C GLY A 13 3.62 -41.13 25.70
N LEU A 14 3.95 -39.95 25.17
CA LEU A 14 4.35 -38.81 25.98
C LEU A 14 3.11 -38.37 26.77
N LEU A 15 3.03 -38.76 28.03
CA LEU A 15 2.24 -38.03 29.02
C LEU A 15 2.84 -36.63 29.09
N ALA A 16 2.12 -35.64 28.57
CA ALA A 16 2.33 -34.25 28.93
C ALA A 16 2.06 -34.13 30.44
N LEU A 17 3.12 -34.07 31.25
CA LEU A 17 2.99 -33.53 32.60
C LEU A 17 2.54 -32.08 32.43
N ALA A 18 1.29 -31.82 32.78
CA ALA A 18 0.80 -30.48 33.03
C ALA A 18 1.62 -29.89 34.18
N CYS A 19 2.66 -29.13 33.85
CA CYS A 19 3.19 -28.12 34.76
C CYS A 19 2.05 -27.13 35.00
N GLN A 20 1.38 -27.24 36.14
CA GLN A 20 0.59 -26.16 36.70
C GLN A 20 1.54 -25.00 36.97
N THR A 21 1.72 -24.14 35.98
CA THR A 21 2.22 -22.80 36.20
C THR A 21 1.18 -22.11 37.06
N THR A 22 1.58 -21.68 38.25
CA THR A 22 0.81 -20.71 39.03
C THR A 22 0.55 -19.52 38.11
N SER A 23 -0.68 -19.38 37.60
CA SER A 23 -1.09 -18.23 36.80
C SER A 23 -0.74 -16.98 37.60
N ALA A 24 0.13 -16.12 37.06
CA ALA A 24 0.35 -14.82 37.65
C ALA A 24 -1.04 -14.15 37.75
N LYS A 25 -1.50 -13.87 38.97
CA LYS A 25 -2.75 -13.14 39.18
C LYS A 25 -2.48 -11.69 38.83
N TYR A 26 -2.72 -11.33 37.57
CA TYR A 26 -2.72 -9.93 37.15
C TYR A 26 -3.85 -9.19 37.88
N PRO A 27 -3.67 -7.92 38.26
CA PRO A 27 -4.68 -7.17 39.02
C PRO A 27 -6.02 -7.01 38.25
N TRP A 28 -5.99 -7.18 36.93
CA TRP A 28 -7.13 -7.05 36.03
C TRP A 28 -7.67 -8.40 35.54
N GLY A 29 -6.99 -9.50 35.92
CA GLY A 29 -7.27 -10.85 35.43
C GLY A 29 -8.50 -11.42 36.12
N ASP A 30 -9.65 -11.15 35.53
CA ASP A 30 -10.91 -11.76 35.93
C ASP A 30 -11.15 -13.06 35.16
N ALA A 31 -11.85 -14.02 35.77
CA ALA A 31 -12.26 -15.24 35.07
C ALA A 31 -13.35 -14.91 34.03
N ALA A 32 -12.94 -14.35 32.89
CA ALA A 32 -13.82 -14.08 31.77
C ALA A 32 -14.32 -15.41 31.20
N LYS A 33 -15.63 -15.52 30.93
CA LYS A 33 -16.13 -16.59 30.07
C LYS A 33 -15.71 -16.26 28.64
N THR A 34 -15.02 -17.18 27.98
CA THR A 34 -14.76 -17.06 26.54
C THR A 34 -16.07 -16.85 25.81
N ALA A 35 -16.18 -15.75 25.08
CA ALA A 35 -17.35 -15.38 24.30
C ALA A 35 -16.87 -14.71 23.02
N ALA A 36 -17.27 -15.25 21.87
CA ALA A 36 -17.02 -14.58 20.61
C ALA A 36 -17.80 -13.26 20.58
N ILE A 37 -17.10 -12.13 20.67
CA ILE A 37 -17.72 -10.82 20.52
C ILE A 37 -17.75 -10.53 19.02
N GLU A 38 -18.83 -10.98 18.36
CA GLU A 38 -19.07 -10.62 16.96
C GLU A 38 -19.69 -9.22 16.88
N HIS A 39 -19.13 -8.37 16.02
CA HIS A 39 -19.74 -7.10 15.68
C HIS A 39 -21.14 -7.33 15.09
N ALA A 40 -22.13 -6.55 15.52
CA ALA A 40 -23.54 -6.70 15.13
C ALA A 40 -23.82 -6.64 13.62
N GLU A 41 -22.90 -6.07 12.83
CA GLU A 41 -23.07 -5.76 11.40
C GLU A 41 -21.90 -6.25 10.55
N VAL A 42 -20.96 -7.02 11.11
CA VAL A 42 -19.83 -7.60 10.37
C VAL A 42 -19.68 -9.08 10.69
N ARG A 43 -19.80 -9.94 9.66
CA ARG A 43 -19.75 -11.40 9.81
C ARG A 43 -18.53 -12.02 9.15
N THR A 44 -17.89 -12.99 9.80
CA THR A 44 -16.87 -13.85 9.17
C THR A 44 -17.54 -14.97 8.39
N LEU A 45 -17.18 -15.11 7.12
CA LEU A 45 -17.69 -16.18 6.25
C LEU A 45 -16.66 -17.27 5.94
N SER A 46 -15.36 -17.01 6.18
CA SER A 46 -14.30 -18.01 6.10
C SER A 46 -14.49 -19.08 7.18
N PRO A 47 -14.73 -20.35 6.84
CA PRO A 47 -14.90 -21.42 7.82
C PRO A 47 -13.57 -21.71 8.52
N LYS A 48 -13.60 -21.94 9.85
CA LYS A 48 -12.42 -22.31 10.64
C LYS A 48 -11.24 -21.34 10.50
N TYR A 49 -11.55 -20.05 10.36
CA TYR A 49 -10.51 -19.03 10.31
C TYR A 49 -9.64 -19.07 11.57
N GLU A 50 -8.33 -19.04 11.38
CA GLU A 50 -7.35 -18.91 12.45
C GLU A 50 -6.40 -17.76 12.09
N ARG A 51 -6.40 -16.68 12.89
CA ARG A 51 -5.65 -15.43 12.63
C ARG A 51 -4.16 -15.63 12.34
N THR A 52 -3.55 -16.70 12.86
CA THR A 52 -2.11 -16.98 12.67
C THR A 52 -1.80 -17.99 11.56
N ARG A 53 -2.82 -18.63 10.97
CA ARG A 53 -2.64 -19.76 10.04
C ARG A 53 -3.43 -19.65 8.73
N SER A 54 -4.53 -18.91 8.73
CA SER A 54 -5.35 -18.69 7.55
C SER A 54 -4.65 -17.82 6.51
N GLN A 55 -5.00 -18.04 5.24
CA GLN A 55 -4.56 -17.22 4.11
C GLN A 55 -5.72 -16.47 3.45
N VAL A 56 -6.97 -16.77 3.83
CA VAL A 56 -8.16 -16.14 3.27
C VAL A 56 -9.15 -15.70 4.33
N TRP A 57 -9.52 -14.42 4.24
CA TRP A 57 -10.48 -13.78 5.10
C TRP A 57 -11.62 -13.20 4.29
N VAL A 58 -12.81 -13.77 4.45
CA VAL A 58 -14.03 -13.30 3.81
C VAL A 58 -14.94 -12.73 4.88
N ARG A 59 -15.27 -11.45 4.74
CA ARG A 59 -16.14 -10.70 5.63
C ARG A 59 -17.36 -10.17 4.87
N GLU A 60 -18.49 -10.13 5.54
CA GLU A 60 -19.69 -9.44 5.05
C GLU A 60 -20.03 -8.30 5.99
N VAL A 61 -20.22 -7.10 5.44
CA VAL A 61 -20.72 -5.93 6.17
C VAL A 61 -22.20 -5.72 5.85
N ALA A 62 -23.04 -5.50 6.85
CA ALA A 62 -24.49 -5.34 6.66
C ALA A 62 -24.86 -4.01 5.97
N ARG A 63 -23.99 -3.00 6.10
CA ARG A 63 -24.09 -1.70 5.43
C ARG A 63 -22.69 -1.14 5.20
N PRO A 64 -22.42 -0.45 4.08
CA PRO A 64 -21.07 -0.03 3.74
C PRO A 64 -20.72 1.33 4.34
N THR A 65 -20.62 1.44 5.67
CA THR A 65 -20.04 2.65 6.29
C THR A 65 -18.52 2.53 6.36
N ARG A 66 -17.80 3.66 6.44
CA ARG A 66 -16.34 3.64 6.59
C ARG A 66 -15.92 2.82 7.81
N ALA A 67 -16.56 3.04 8.96
CA ALA A 67 -16.30 2.28 10.19
C ALA A 67 -16.43 0.77 10.01
N LEU A 68 -17.47 0.29 9.32
CA LEU A 68 -17.70 -1.15 9.15
C LEU A 68 -16.74 -1.79 8.14
N LEU A 69 -16.39 -1.07 7.07
CA LEU A 69 -15.39 -1.54 6.12
C LEU A 69 -13.99 -1.59 6.76
N ASP A 70 -13.63 -0.56 7.52
CA ASP A 70 -12.38 -0.52 8.28
C ASP A 70 -12.33 -1.61 9.35
N TYR A 71 -13.44 -1.84 10.09
CA TYR A 71 -13.52 -2.95 11.04
C TYR A 71 -13.39 -4.31 10.34
N ALA A 72 -14.11 -4.54 9.23
CA ALA A 72 -14.00 -5.77 8.45
C ALA A 72 -12.58 -6.02 7.93
N ALA A 73 -11.85 -4.95 7.57
CA ALA A 73 -10.46 -5.04 7.13
C ALA A 73 -9.48 -5.25 8.30
N TYR A 74 -9.60 -4.56 9.42
CA TYR A 74 -8.55 -4.56 10.45
C TYR A 74 -8.77 -5.57 11.58
N HIS A 75 -10.01 -5.79 12.02
CA HIS A 75 -10.27 -6.62 13.19
C HIS A 75 -9.85 -8.08 12.96
N ALA A 76 -9.04 -8.62 13.87
CA ALA A 76 -8.52 -9.98 13.88
C ALA A 76 -7.90 -10.43 12.54
N ASN A 77 -7.35 -9.50 11.74
CA ASN A 77 -6.84 -9.81 10.41
C ASN A 77 -5.40 -10.36 10.46
N PHE A 78 -5.21 -11.54 9.90
CA PHE A 78 -3.92 -12.22 9.80
C PHE A 78 -2.86 -11.39 9.05
N MET A 79 -3.25 -10.52 8.12
CA MET A 79 -2.30 -9.72 7.34
C MET A 79 -1.56 -8.69 8.19
N ILE A 80 -2.18 -8.23 9.28
CA ILE A 80 -1.62 -7.20 10.17
C ILE A 80 -1.20 -7.77 11.53
N ALA A 81 -1.19 -9.09 11.69
CA ALA A 81 -0.68 -9.75 12.87
C ALA A 81 0.86 -9.61 12.92
N ASP A 82 1.38 -8.93 13.93
CA ASP A 82 2.81 -8.74 14.08
C ASP A 82 3.52 -10.08 14.34
N PRO A 83 4.57 -10.42 13.57
CA PRO A 83 5.34 -11.62 13.84
C PRO A 83 6.13 -11.47 15.14
N PRO A 84 6.53 -12.60 15.77
CA PRO A 84 7.43 -12.57 16.90
C PRO A 84 8.77 -11.89 16.55
N PRO A 85 9.44 -11.28 17.54
CA PRO A 85 10.75 -10.67 17.32
C PRO A 85 11.79 -11.71 16.88
N GLU A 86 12.73 -11.29 16.01
CA GLU A 86 13.83 -12.17 15.54
C GLU A 86 14.72 -12.67 16.69
N SER A 87 14.88 -11.86 17.73
CA SER A 87 15.57 -12.24 18.96
C SER A 87 14.57 -12.56 20.06
N PRO A 88 14.68 -13.72 20.72
CA PRO A 88 13.77 -14.10 21.80
C PRO A 88 13.93 -13.16 22.99
N LEU A 89 12.86 -13.04 23.77
CA LEU A 89 12.88 -12.29 25.02
C LEU A 89 13.84 -12.96 26.03
N PRO A 90 14.54 -12.18 26.87
CA PRO A 90 15.29 -12.73 27.99
C PRO A 90 14.40 -13.58 28.90
N ALA A 91 14.88 -14.76 29.29
CA ALA A 91 14.12 -15.66 30.15
C ALA A 91 14.08 -15.13 31.60
N GLY A 92 12.92 -15.30 32.26
CA GLY A 92 12.78 -15.08 33.71
C GLY A 92 12.46 -13.65 34.14
N GLU A 93 12.26 -12.70 33.22
CA GLU A 93 11.74 -11.37 33.55
C GLU A 93 10.23 -11.44 33.82
N ALA A 94 9.77 -10.88 34.94
CA ALA A 94 8.36 -10.76 35.28
C ALA A 94 7.81 -9.40 34.82
N ALA A 95 6.60 -9.39 34.26
CA ALA A 95 5.92 -8.17 33.85
C ALA A 95 5.54 -7.31 35.08
N LYS A 96 5.87 -6.02 35.04
CA LYS A 96 5.43 -5.00 36.00
C LYS A 96 4.11 -4.41 35.55
N THR A 97 3.06 -4.61 36.33
CA THR A 97 1.69 -4.21 35.99
C THR A 97 1.17 -2.99 36.75
N ALA A 98 1.99 -2.32 37.53
CA ALA A 98 1.59 -1.10 38.22
C ALA A 98 1.64 0.10 37.26
N HIS A 99 0.61 0.95 37.29
CA HIS A 99 0.55 2.20 36.50
C HIS A 99 0.83 2.03 35.00
N PRO A 100 0.19 1.09 34.29
CA PRO A 100 0.46 0.85 32.88
C PRO A 100 0.02 2.04 32.01
N PHE A 101 0.59 2.13 30.82
CA PHE A 101 0.17 3.05 29.75
C PHE A 101 0.28 4.54 30.13
N ALA A 102 1.17 4.87 31.08
CA ALA A 102 1.42 6.22 31.55
C ALA A 102 0.16 7.01 31.95
N GLY A 103 -0.88 6.31 32.45
CA GLY A 103 -2.15 6.91 32.86
C GLY A 103 -3.02 7.43 31.73
N LYS A 104 -2.72 7.09 30.46
CA LYS A 104 -3.56 7.43 29.30
C LYS A 104 -4.81 6.55 29.21
N LEU A 105 -4.75 5.35 29.79
CA LEU A 105 -5.92 4.57 30.18
C LEU A 105 -6.08 4.67 31.69
N GLU A 106 -7.30 4.88 32.17
CA GLU A 106 -7.60 5.05 33.59
C GLU A 106 -7.37 3.73 34.35
N GLU A 107 -6.33 3.66 35.17
CA GLU A 107 -5.87 2.42 35.82
C GLU A 107 -6.96 1.69 36.61
N ALA A 108 -7.85 2.44 37.29
CA ALA A 108 -8.94 1.89 38.08
C ALA A 108 -10.04 1.21 37.23
N THR A 109 -10.04 1.43 35.92
CA THR A 109 -11.03 0.89 34.99
C THR A 109 -10.55 -0.33 34.21
N LEU A 110 -9.26 -0.70 34.37
CA LEU A 110 -8.65 -1.78 33.61
C LEU A 110 -9.26 -3.14 33.99
N THR A 111 -9.69 -3.89 32.98
CA THR A 111 -10.29 -5.23 33.14
C THR A 111 -10.04 -6.10 31.92
N SER A 112 -9.90 -7.41 32.11
CA SER A 112 -9.83 -8.38 31.00
C SER A 112 -11.20 -8.92 30.59
N ASP A 113 -12.30 -8.32 31.06
CA ASP A 113 -13.66 -8.74 30.74
C ASP A 113 -14.50 -7.54 30.32
N ILE A 114 -14.87 -7.47 29.04
CA ILE A 114 -15.69 -6.37 28.51
C ILE A 114 -17.03 -6.25 29.25
N GLY A 115 -17.57 -7.33 29.80
CA GLY A 115 -18.83 -7.35 30.53
C GLY A 115 -18.76 -6.62 31.88
N LYS A 116 -17.56 -6.27 32.36
CA LYS A 116 -17.34 -5.44 33.55
C LYS A 116 -17.20 -3.96 33.25
N THR A 117 -17.15 -3.58 31.98
CA THR A 117 -17.19 -2.19 31.56
C THR A 117 -18.64 -1.65 31.67
N PRO A 118 -18.85 -0.32 31.71
CA PRO A 118 -20.19 0.26 31.68
C PRO A 118 -20.83 0.23 30.28
N LEU A 119 -20.14 -0.32 29.27
CA LEU A 119 -20.65 -0.43 27.91
C LEU A 119 -21.92 -1.27 27.89
N THR A 120 -22.95 -0.74 27.25
CA THR A 120 -24.19 -1.51 27.00
C THR A 120 -23.93 -2.67 26.04
N ASP A 121 -24.79 -3.70 26.07
CA ASP A 121 -24.73 -4.82 25.11
C ASP A 121 -24.75 -4.38 23.63
N ALA A 122 -25.31 -3.21 23.33
CA ALA A 122 -25.29 -2.64 22.00
C ALA A 122 -23.92 -2.03 21.67
N GLU A 123 -23.34 -1.25 22.57
CA GLU A 123 -22.03 -0.62 22.42
C GLU A 123 -20.90 -1.67 22.32
N GLN A 124 -20.96 -2.74 23.13
CA GLN A 124 -20.00 -3.85 23.06
C GLN A 124 -19.95 -4.55 21.69
N ARG A 125 -21.05 -4.49 20.91
CA ARG A 125 -21.17 -5.10 19.59
C ARG A 125 -20.97 -4.11 18.44
N GLN A 126 -20.49 -2.90 18.74
CA GLN A 126 -20.16 -1.87 17.74
C GLN A 126 -18.75 -1.27 17.95
N PRO A 127 -17.70 -2.11 18.13
CA PRO A 127 -16.33 -1.63 18.17
C PRO A 127 -15.91 -0.95 16.86
N LEU A 128 -15.01 0.03 16.97
CA LEU A 128 -14.35 0.69 15.85
C LEU A 128 -12.90 0.26 15.76
N ALA A 129 -12.41 -0.12 14.57
CA ALA A 129 -10.99 -0.40 14.37
C ALA A 129 -10.15 0.87 14.59
N PHE A 130 -9.21 0.83 15.54
CA PHE A 130 -8.56 2.04 16.01
C PHE A 130 -7.60 2.67 15.00
N ALA A 131 -6.70 1.87 14.41
CA ALA A 131 -5.67 2.38 13.50
C ALA A 131 -6.24 3.21 12.32
N PRO A 132 -7.20 2.71 11.53
CA PRO A 132 -7.78 3.49 10.42
C PRO A 132 -8.62 4.68 10.91
N LEU A 133 -9.28 4.58 12.08
CA LEU A 133 -10.00 5.70 12.67
C LEU A 133 -9.04 6.84 13.06
N SER A 134 -7.93 6.52 13.72
CA SER A 134 -6.93 7.51 14.12
C SER A 134 -6.35 8.25 12.92
N GLU A 135 -6.05 7.53 11.84
CA GLU A 135 -5.59 8.12 10.59
C GLU A 135 -6.64 9.05 9.96
N PHE A 136 -7.90 8.62 9.92
CA PHE A 136 -9.02 9.42 9.40
C PHE A 136 -9.16 10.75 10.16
N LEU A 137 -9.19 10.70 11.49
CA LEU A 137 -9.36 11.87 12.35
C LEU A 137 -8.19 12.86 12.21
N GLN A 138 -6.95 12.35 12.18
CA GLN A 138 -5.76 13.19 12.00
C GLN A 138 -5.70 13.82 10.61
N GLY A 139 -6.04 13.06 9.55
CA GLY A 139 -6.10 13.58 8.18
C GLY A 139 -7.14 14.69 8.00
N ARG A 140 -8.26 14.60 8.73
CA ARG A 140 -9.32 15.63 8.79
C ARG A 140 -8.99 16.79 9.75
N LYS A 141 -7.88 16.71 10.50
CA LYS A 141 -7.49 17.68 11.54
C LYS A 141 -8.58 17.90 12.59
N VAL A 142 -9.26 16.81 12.99
CA VAL A 142 -10.28 16.87 14.05
C VAL A 142 -9.63 17.25 15.38
N GLU A 143 -10.28 18.14 16.13
CA GLU A 143 -9.84 18.52 17.48
C GLU A 143 -9.80 17.30 18.41
N GLY A 144 -8.68 17.07 19.10
CA GLY A 144 -8.48 15.88 19.96
C GLY A 144 -7.87 14.67 19.26
N ALA A 145 -7.69 14.69 17.93
CA ALA A 145 -7.18 13.54 17.20
C ALA A 145 -5.72 13.19 17.57
N ALA A 146 -4.89 14.21 17.84
CA ALA A 146 -3.49 14.01 18.26
C ALA A 146 -3.41 13.42 19.67
N GLU A 147 -4.23 13.93 20.59
CA GLU A 147 -4.32 13.44 21.96
C GLU A 147 -4.78 11.98 22.00
N LEU A 148 -5.74 11.59 21.15
CA LEU A 148 -6.16 10.20 21.00
C LEU A 148 -5.04 9.32 20.41
N ALA A 149 -4.28 9.82 19.44
CA ALA A 149 -3.11 9.10 18.90
C ALA A 149 -1.99 8.91 19.95
N ASP A 150 -1.83 9.87 20.86
CA ASP A 150 -0.90 9.76 22.00
C ASP A 150 -1.31 8.66 22.98
N VAL A 151 -2.61 8.38 23.14
CA VAL A 151 -3.08 7.24 23.95
C VAL A 151 -2.59 5.93 23.36
N ALA A 152 -2.77 5.73 22.05
CA ALA A 152 -2.30 4.54 21.36
C ALA A 152 -0.78 4.40 21.42
N SER A 153 -0.05 5.52 21.32
CA SER A 153 1.40 5.53 21.49
C SER A 153 1.80 5.08 22.90
N ALA A 154 1.13 5.57 23.94
CA ALA A 154 1.41 5.15 25.31
C ALA A 154 1.10 3.67 25.55
N VAL A 155 0.03 3.16 24.94
CA VAL A 155 -0.28 1.72 24.94
C VAL A 155 0.85 0.93 24.27
N ARG A 156 1.28 1.35 23.08
CA ARG A 156 2.30 0.66 22.27
C ARG A 156 3.70 0.72 22.89
N GLU A 157 4.03 1.84 23.54
CA GLU A 157 5.34 2.10 24.18
C GLU A 157 5.49 1.42 25.55
N GLU A 158 4.40 0.88 26.13
CA GLU A 158 4.45 0.17 27.40
C GLU A 158 5.39 -1.04 27.33
N LYS A 159 6.34 -1.13 28.26
CA LYS A 159 7.37 -2.17 28.27
C LYS A 159 7.15 -3.20 29.34
N TRP A 160 6.24 -2.96 30.29
CA TRP A 160 5.99 -3.85 31.41
C TRP A 160 7.25 -4.06 32.27
N GLY A 161 8.19 -3.12 32.25
CA GLY A 161 9.51 -3.26 32.86
C GLY A 161 10.42 -4.32 32.21
N LEU A 162 10.08 -4.80 31.02
CA LEU A 162 10.80 -5.83 30.27
C LEU A 162 11.85 -5.24 29.31
N SER A 163 12.89 -6.02 29.05
CA SER A 163 13.92 -5.73 28.05
C SER A 163 13.46 -6.17 26.65
N LEU A 164 12.73 -5.30 25.95
CA LEU A 164 12.23 -5.59 24.59
C LEU A 164 13.26 -5.24 23.49
N PRO A 165 13.37 -6.03 22.41
CA PRO A 165 14.16 -5.68 21.25
C PRO A 165 13.76 -4.33 20.63
N ALA A 166 14.69 -3.68 19.95
CA ALA A 166 14.43 -2.35 19.37
C ALA A 166 13.27 -2.38 18.35
N GLY A 167 12.31 -1.47 18.55
CA GLY A 167 11.16 -1.26 17.67
C GLY A 167 10.12 -2.39 17.68
N THR A 168 10.08 -3.23 18.71
CA THR A 168 9.01 -4.21 18.90
C THR A 168 8.00 -3.67 19.91
N ALA A 169 6.72 -3.80 19.59
CA ALA A 169 5.63 -3.48 20.51
C ALA A 169 4.99 -4.78 20.99
N GLY A 170 4.89 -4.97 22.30
CA GLY A 170 4.29 -6.17 22.89
C GLY A 170 2.76 -6.16 22.88
N GLN A 171 2.16 -5.05 22.48
CA GLN A 171 0.73 -4.81 22.51
C GLN A 171 0.35 -3.66 21.58
N LEU A 172 -0.94 -3.58 21.25
CA LEU A 172 -1.49 -2.48 20.47
C LEU A 172 -2.94 -2.20 20.89
N MET A 173 -3.36 -0.95 20.73
CA MET A 173 -4.77 -0.58 20.87
C MET A 173 -5.50 -0.95 19.57
N SER A 174 -6.30 -2.02 19.60
CA SER A 174 -6.91 -2.59 18.40
C SER A 174 -8.28 -1.98 18.09
N GLU A 175 -9.08 -1.74 19.14
CA GLU A 175 -10.45 -1.27 19.01
C GLU A 175 -10.76 -0.12 19.97
N LEU A 176 -11.77 0.67 19.59
CA LEU A 176 -12.32 1.77 20.36
C LEU A 176 -13.85 1.63 20.43
N PHE A 177 -14.43 1.87 21.60
CA PHE A 177 -15.86 1.83 21.86
C PHE A 177 -16.34 3.22 22.27
N LEU A 178 -17.49 3.62 21.72
CA LEU A 178 -18.18 4.84 22.13
C LEU A 178 -19.13 4.49 23.27
N HIS A 179 -19.00 5.16 24.42
CA HIS A 179 -19.93 5.02 25.52
C HIS A 179 -20.72 6.31 25.75
N THR A 180 -22.03 6.20 25.98
CA THR A 180 -22.87 7.31 26.43
C THR A 180 -23.44 7.02 27.81
N PRO A 181 -22.85 7.57 28.88
CA PRO A 181 -23.33 7.34 30.24
C PRO A 181 -24.70 8.00 30.44
N ALA A 182 -25.46 7.49 31.42
CA ALA A 182 -26.79 8.03 31.76
C ALA A 182 -26.74 9.52 32.19
N SER A 183 -25.60 9.95 32.75
CA SER A 183 -25.32 11.34 33.09
C SER A 183 -23.82 11.61 32.93
N GLY A 184 -23.46 12.74 32.31
CA GLY A 184 -22.07 13.15 32.08
C GLY A 184 -21.69 13.21 30.60
N PRO A 185 -20.44 13.56 30.29
CA PRO A 185 -19.94 13.58 28.91
C PRO A 185 -19.81 12.15 28.36
N GLY A 186 -19.83 12.01 27.04
CA GLY A 186 -19.52 10.73 26.39
C GLY A 186 -18.10 10.28 26.70
N GLU A 187 -17.87 8.97 26.65
CA GLU A 187 -16.59 8.36 26.99
C GLU A 187 -16.07 7.51 25.84
N LEU A 188 -14.75 7.28 25.85
CA LEU A 188 -14.08 6.33 24.98
C LEU A 188 -13.52 5.18 25.82
N TRP A 189 -13.73 3.97 25.36
CA TRP A 189 -13.14 2.75 25.93
C TRP A 189 -12.27 2.08 24.88
N ALA A 190 -11.12 1.57 25.27
CA ALA A 190 -10.15 0.94 24.38
C ALA A 190 -10.02 -0.56 24.66
N LYS A 191 -9.88 -1.38 23.61
CA LYS A 191 -9.36 -2.75 23.70
C LYS A 191 -7.87 -2.71 23.34
N VAL A 192 -7.06 -3.28 24.21
CA VAL A 192 -5.63 -3.50 24.02
C VAL A 192 -5.40 -4.99 23.79
N GLU A 193 -4.85 -5.34 22.64
CA GLU A 193 -4.43 -6.71 22.32
C GLU A 193 -2.97 -6.91 22.70
N ILE A 194 -2.69 -7.97 23.45
CA ILE A 194 -1.35 -8.39 23.83
C ILE A 194 -0.84 -9.42 22.84
N GLN A 195 0.42 -9.26 22.43
CA GLN A 195 1.04 -10.17 21.47
C GLN A 195 1.29 -11.56 22.09
N PRO A 196 0.99 -12.67 21.39
CA PRO A 196 1.14 -14.02 21.94
C PRO A 196 2.59 -14.37 22.32
N TRP A 197 3.56 -13.74 21.65
CA TRP A 197 4.98 -13.95 21.92
C TRP A 197 5.48 -13.20 23.18
N LEU A 198 4.69 -12.30 23.76
CA LEU A 198 4.99 -11.62 25.02
C LEU A 198 4.68 -12.55 26.20
N THR A 199 5.42 -13.65 26.28
CA THR A 199 5.16 -14.75 27.23
C THR A 199 5.03 -14.35 28.72
N PRO A 200 5.68 -13.28 29.25
CA PRO A 200 5.42 -12.82 30.62
C PRO A 200 3.99 -12.35 30.90
N LEU A 201 3.17 -12.13 29.86
CA LEU A 201 1.75 -11.78 29.93
C LEU A 201 0.81 -12.89 29.42
N ALA A 202 1.32 -14.09 29.10
CA ALA A 202 0.53 -15.18 28.53
C ALA A 202 -0.58 -15.75 29.44
N GLY A 203 -0.62 -15.35 30.72
CA GLY A 203 -1.70 -15.72 31.64
C GLY A 203 -2.88 -14.76 31.66
N LEU A 204 -2.84 -13.68 30.87
CA LEU A 204 -4.01 -12.81 30.69
C LEU A 204 -5.12 -13.58 29.97
N PRO A 205 -6.40 -13.36 30.35
CA PRO A 205 -7.52 -13.96 29.65
C PRO A 205 -7.56 -13.55 28.17
N ASP A 206 -7.90 -14.53 27.34
CA ASP A 206 -8.22 -14.39 25.92
C ASP A 206 -9.75 -14.55 25.81
N GLN A 207 -10.46 -13.43 25.82
CA GLN A 207 -11.92 -13.39 25.91
C GLN A 207 -12.57 -13.85 24.60
N ASP A 208 -12.04 -13.47 23.44
CA ASP A 208 -12.58 -13.86 22.15
C ASP A 208 -12.02 -15.18 21.58
N GLY A 209 -10.91 -15.67 22.15
CA GLY A 209 -10.32 -16.97 21.84
C GLY A 209 -9.49 -16.98 20.56
N ASP A 210 -9.07 -15.82 20.05
CA ASP A 210 -8.26 -15.69 18.83
C ASP A 210 -6.75 -15.92 19.06
N GLY A 211 -6.35 -16.10 20.32
CA GLY A 211 -4.97 -16.28 20.76
C GLY A 211 -4.27 -14.99 21.20
N PHE A 212 -4.95 -13.84 21.19
CA PHE A 212 -4.41 -12.53 21.57
C PHE A 212 -5.13 -12.02 22.83
N PRO A 213 -4.52 -12.17 24.03
CA PRO A 213 -5.15 -11.73 25.27
C PRO A 213 -5.51 -10.24 25.26
N GLU A 214 -6.65 -9.90 25.86
CA GLU A 214 -7.19 -8.54 25.84
C GLU A 214 -7.19 -7.86 27.20
N LEU A 215 -7.07 -6.54 27.14
CA LEU A 215 -7.31 -5.65 28.25
C LEU A 215 -8.18 -4.48 27.79
N TYR A 216 -9.22 -4.18 28.54
CA TYR A 216 -10.12 -3.06 28.32
C TYR A 216 -9.82 -1.95 29.32
N GLY A 217 -9.93 -0.69 28.88
CA GLY A 217 -9.75 0.45 29.76
C GLY A 217 -10.42 1.71 29.23
N ARG A 218 -10.91 2.55 30.14
CA ARG A 218 -11.41 3.88 29.80
C ARG A 218 -10.24 4.76 29.36
N VAL A 219 -10.40 5.39 28.21
CA VAL A 219 -9.47 6.43 27.74
C VAL A 219 -9.63 7.66 28.63
N ALA A 220 -8.50 8.23 29.07
CA ALA A 220 -8.50 9.42 29.92
C ALA A 220 -9.36 10.54 29.30
N SER A 221 -10.18 11.19 30.13
CA SER A 221 -11.14 12.23 29.67
C SER A 221 -10.50 13.38 28.88
N SER A 222 -9.22 13.67 29.10
CA SER A 222 -8.46 14.66 28.33
C SER A 222 -8.27 14.29 26.85
N ALA A 223 -8.39 13.02 26.48
CA ALA A 223 -8.30 12.51 25.12
C ALA A 223 -9.66 12.07 24.53
N ALA A 224 -10.77 12.34 25.24
CA ALA A 224 -12.14 11.97 24.84
C ALA A 224 -13.06 13.21 24.84
N ASN A 225 -12.68 14.24 24.09
CA ASN A 225 -13.44 15.49 24.06
C ASN A 225 -14.74 15.39 23.23
N PRO A 226 -15.73 16.28 23.45
CA PRO A 226 -17.01 16.23 22.74
C PRO A 226 -16.92 16.38 21.21
N ALA A 227 -16.02 17.24 20.70
CA ALA A 227 -15.86 17.47 19.27
C ALA A 227 -15.34 16.21 18.55
N LEU A 228 -14.38 15.52 19.15
CA LEU A 228 -13.85 14.24 18.70
C LEU A 228 -14.95 13.17 18.64
N LEU A 229 -15.73 13.02 19.72
CA LEU A 229 -16.83 12.07 19.80
C LEU A 229 -17.92 12.34 18.74
N GLU A 230 -18.24 13.61 18.52
CA GLU A 230 -19.20 14.02 17.50
C GLU A 230 -18.69 13.71 16.09
N ALA A 231 -17.43 14.02 15.78
CA ALA A 231 -16.81 13.72 14.50
C ALA A 231 -16.77 12.21 14.22
N ILE A 232 -16.39 11.38 15.21
CA ILE A 232 -16.42 9.91 15.07
C ILE A 232 -17.83 9.46 14.68
N ARG A 233 -18.87 9.92 15.38
CA ARG A 233 -20.25 9.53 15.07
C ARG A 233 -20.70 10.02 13.70
N LYS A 234 -20.57 11.32 13.42
CA LYS A 234 -21.16 11.96 12.25
C LYS A 234 -20.40 11.72 10.95
N GLU A 235 -19.08 11.62 11.01
CA GLU A 235 -18.24 11.57 9.81
C GLU A 235 -17.66 10.18 9.54
N TYR A 236 -17.54 9.32 10.55
CA TYR A 236 -16.92 8.00 10.41
C TYR A 236 -17.91 6.83 10.52
N VAL A 237 -18.80 6.87 11.51
CA VAL A 237 -19.75 5.79 11.80
C VAL A 237 -21.01 5.86 10.92
N LEU A 238 -21.65 7.02 10.83
CA LEU A 238 -22.97 7.17 10.20
C LEU A 238 -22.98 7.15 8.66
N PRO A 239 -22.03 7.80 7.94
CA PRO A 239 -22.12 7.93 6.48
C PRO A 239 -22.07 6.57 5.78
N VAL A 240 -23.02 6.35 4.86
CA VAL A 240 -23.08 5.16 4.00
C VAL A 240 -22.38 5.49 2.68
N LEU A 241 -21.44 4.64 2.30
CA LEU A 241 -20.65 4.79 1.09
C LEU A 241 -21.35 4.14 -0.11
N GLY A 242 -21.42 4.85 -1.22
CA GLY A 242 -21.83 4.30 -2.51
C GLY A 242 -20.72 3.47 -3.17
N PRO A 243 -21.00 2.81 -4.31
CA PRO A 243 -20.02 1.95 -5.00
C PRO A 243 -18.70 2.65 -5.34
N ALA A 244 -18.75 3.90 -5.77
CA ALA A 244 -17.56 4.69 -6.09
C ALA A 244 -16.70 4.96 -4.84
N GLU A 245 -17.34 5.31 -3.72
CA GLU A 245 -16.66 5.56 -2.44
C GLU A 245 -16.08 4.27 -1.84
N ILE A 246 -16.76 3.12 -1.99
CA ILE A 246 -16.21 1.80 -1.60
C ILE A 246 -14.97 1.48 -2.45
N LYS A 247 -15.01 1.76 -3.76
CA LYS A 247 -13.84 1.59 -4.65
C LYS A 247 -12.69 2.51 -4.22
N ALA A 248 -12.96 3.78 -3.92
CA ALA A 248 -11.95 4.72 -3.43
C ALA A 248 -11.33 4.25 -2.09
N TRP A 249 -12.18 3.82 -1.15
CA TRP A 249 -11.76 3.21 0.11
C TRP A 249 -10.84 2.00 -0.10
N ALA A 250 -11.23 1.08 -0.98
CA ALA A 250 -10.44 -0.12 -1.27
C ALA A 250 -9.08 0.22 -1.91
N ASN A 251 -9.04 1.23 -2.78
CA ASN A 251 -7.79 1.74 -3.36
C ASN A 251 -6.89 2.36 -2.29
N GLN A 252 -7.46 3.16 -1.37
CA GLN A 252 -6.72 3.71 -0.24
C GLN A 252 -6.11 2.61 0.63
N LEU A 253 -6.90 1.60 1.00
CA LEU A 253 -6.43 0.46 1.78
C LEU A 253 -5.31 -0.30 1.06
N SER A 254 -5.51 -0.64 -0.22
CA SER A 254 -4.52 -1.35 -1.02
C SER A 254 -3.21 -0.57 -1.16
N SER A 255 -3.29 0.75 -1.35
CA SER A 255 -2.15 1.66 -1.46
C SER A 255 -1.37 1.71 -0.14
N TYR A 256 -2.08 1.89 0.97
CA TYR A 256 -1.49 2.02 2.30
C TYR A 256 -0.78 0.72 2.75
N TRP A 257 -1.41 -0.43 2.51
CA TRP A 257 -0.91 -1.76 2.87
C TRP A 257 0.17 -2.30 1.93
N TYR A 258 0.23 -1.84 0.67
CA TYR A 258 1.14 -2.40 -0.33
C TYR A 258 2.60 -2.48 0.14
N PRO A 259 3.24 -1.39 0.65
CA PRO A 259 4.67 -1.45 0.94
C PRO A 259 5.03 -2.38 2.11
N SER A 260 4.03 -2.82 2.90
CA SER A 260 4.20 -3.75 4.02
C SER A 260 3.80 -5.17 3.63
N PHE A 261 2.71 -5.33 2.88
CA PHE A 261 2.04 -6.62 2.65
C PHE A 261 1.91 -7.00 1.18
N ASN A 262 2.46 -6.21 0.25
CA ASN A 262 2.38 -6.40 -1.20
C ASN A 262 0.94 -6.57 -1.69
N THR A 263 0.03 -5.74 -1.19
CA THR A 263 -1.39 -5.78 -1.51
C THR A 263 -1.72 -5.14 -2.85
N ASP A 264 -2.69 -5.72 -3.54
CA ASP A 264 -3.22 -5.22 -4.81
C ASP A 264 -4.69 -5.62 -4.97
N LEU A 265 -5.46 -4.76 -5.64
CA LEU A 265 -6.86 -5.05 -5.96
C LEU A 265 -6.95 -5.97 -7.17
N ILE A 266 -7.79 -7.00 -7.02
CA ILE A 266 -8.13 -7.93 -8.08
C ILE A 266 -9.44 -7.47 -8.73
N PRO A 267 -9.56 -7.52 -10.08
CA PRO A 267 -10.82 -7.23 -10.75
C PRO A 267 -11.97 -8.04 -10.16
N ILE A 268 -13.08 -7.36 -9.88
CA ILE A 268 -14.28 -7.98 -9.32
C ILE A 268 -15.00 -8.70 -10.45
N GLY A 269 -15.08 -10.03 -10.34
CA GLY A 269 -15.91 -10.87 -11.18
C GLY A 269 -17.31 -11.10 -10.58
N PRO A 270 -18.23 -11.75 -11.33
CA PRO A 270 -19.55 -12.11 -10.81
C PRO A 270 -19.48 -13.13 -9.67
N ARG A 271 -18.39 -13.88 -9.56
CA ARG A 271 -18.12 -14.86 -8.51
C ARG A 271 -16.65 -14.86 -8.12
N TRP A 272 -16.39 -15.14 -6.85
CA TRP A 272 -15.05 -15.38 -6.30
C TRP A 272 -15.12 -16.55 -5.28
N PRO A 273 -14.11 -17.43 -5.17
CA PRO A 273 -12.87 -17.49 -5.96
C PRO A 273 -13.13 -17.87 -7.41
N ASP A 274 -12.32 -17.32 -8.32
CA ASP A 274 -12.40 -17.59 -9.76
C ASP A 274 -11.31 -18.58 -10.21
N GLU A 275 -11.23 -18.89 -11.51
CA GLU A 275 -10.21 -19.78 -12.07
C GLU A 275 -8.77 -19.33 -11.77
N GLN A 276 -8.53 -18.03 -11.64
CA GLN A 276 -7.21 -17.44 -11.40
C GLN A 276 -6.79 -17.50 -9.93
N THR A 277 -7.72 -17.75 -9.02
CA THR A 277 -7.45 -17.86 -7.59
C THR A 277 -6.69 -19.15 -7.27
N GLU A 278 -5.69 -19.05 -6.40
CA GLU A 278 -4.76 -20.14 -6.09
C GLU A 278 -5.48 -21.37 -5.50
N PRO A 279 -5.05 -22.60 -5.85
CA PRO A 279 -5.69 -23.83 -5.36
C PRO A 279 -5.74 -23.95 -3.84
N GLU A 280 -4.71 -23.50 -3.12
CA GLU A 280 -4.64 -23.56 -1.67
C GLU A 280 -5.71 -22.66 -1.02
N ILE A 281 -6.00 -21.51 -1.63
CA ILE A 281 -7.05 -20.59 -1.18
C ILE A 281 -8.43 -21.24 -1.39
N LYS A 282 -8.67 -21.85 -2.56
CA LYS A 282 -9.91 -22.59 -2.84
C LYS A 282 -10.12 -23.76 -1.87
N GLN A 283 -9.03 -24.45 -1.52
CA GLN A 283 -9.05 -25.55 -0.56
C GLN A 283 -9.43 -25.05 0.83
N GLU A 284 -8.85 -23.94 1.31
CA GLU A 284 -9.16 -23.35 2.61
C GLU A 284 -10.63 -22.90 2.71
N LEU A 285 -11.19 -22.38 1.62
CA LEU A 285 -12.61 -22.01 1.52
C LEU A 285 -13.56 -23.22 1.51
N GLY A 286 -13.06 -24.44 1.31
CA GLY A 286 -13.87 -25.66 1.32
C GLY A 286 -14.96 -25.67 0.24
N GLY A 287 -14.69 -25.08 -0.93
CA GLY A 287 -15.65 -25.00 -2.05
C GLY A 287 -16.72 -23.92 -1.93
N ARG A 288 -16.63 -23.01 -0.95
CA ARG A 288 -17.51 -21.84 -0.86
C ARG A 288 -17.20 -20.84 -1.96
N GLU A 289 -18.25 -20.33 -2.58
CA GLU A 289 -18.21 -19.25 -3.55
C GLU A 289 -19.05 -18.08 -3.06
N PHE A 290 -18.64 -16.88 -3.45
CA PHE A 290 -19.25 -15.62 -3.06
C PHE A 290 -19.58 -14.85 -4.32
N GLU A 291 -20.85 -14.49 -4.47
CA GLU A 291 -21.34 -13.73 -5.61
C GLU A 291 -21.05 -12.24 -5.43
N SER A 292 -20.57 -11.60 -6.51
CA SER A 292 -20.36 -10.16 -6.62
C SER A 292 -19.70 -9.51 -5.40
N PRO A 293 -18.48 -9.91 -5.01
CA PRO A 293 -17.78 -9.29 -3.89
C PRO A 293 -17.57 -7.80 -4.15
N ALA A 294 -17.74 -6.96 -3.12
CA ALA A 294 -17.52 -5.53 -3.25
C ALA A 294 -16.03 -5.19 -3.34
N VAL A 295 -15.18 -5.99 -2.69
CA VAL A 295 -13.71 -5.84 -2.71
C VAL A 295 -13.05 -7.21 -2.67
N VAL A 296 -12.04 -7.40 -3.52
CA VAL A 296 -11.10 -8.53 -3.47
C VAL A 296 -9.68 -7.97 -3.44
N LEU A 297 -9.07 -7.99 -2.26
CA LEU A 297 -7.70 -7.53 -2.03
C LEU A 297 -6.78 -8.73 -1.86
N ARG A 298 -5.77 -8.84 -2.72
CA ARG A 298 -4.76 -9.90 -2.64
C ARG A 298 -3.46 -9.33 -2.07
N GLY A 299 -2.85 -10.00 -1.11
CA GLY A 299 -1.54 -9.65 -0.54
C GLY A 299 -0.52 -10.79 -0.66
N LYS A 300 0.73 -10.49 -0.28
CA LYS A 300 1.82 -11.45 -0.06
C LYS A 300 2.74 -11.03 1.11
N PRO A 301 2.24 -10.91 2.36
CA PRO A 301 3.03 -10.41 3.50
C PRO A 301 4.25 -11.27 3.84
N LEU A 302 4.18 -12.59 3.57
CA LEU A 302 5.27 -13.55 3.80
C LEU A 302 5.64 -14.33 2.53
N GLY A 303 5.42 -13.72 1.36
CA GLY A 303 5.65 -14.36 0.05
C GLY A 303 4.59 -15.39 -0.36
N LYS A 304 3.61 -15.70 0.50
CA LYS A 304 2.45 -16.53 0.18
C LYS A 304 1.25 -15.64 -0.22
N PRO A 305 0.51 -15.98 -1.28
CA PRO A 305 -0.73 -15.30 -1.62
C PRO A 305 -1.73 -15.35 -0.47
N THR A 306 -2.33 -14.20 -0.18
CA THR A 306 -3.37 -14.07 0.84
C THR A 306 -4.50 -13.18 0.35
N TYR A 307 -5.72 -13.37 0.87
CA TYR A 307 -6.91 -12.68 0.38
C TYR A 307 -7.75 -12.08 1.49
N ASN A 308 -8.15 -10.83 1.28
CA ASN A 308 -9.18 -10.13 2.04
C ASN A 308 -10.34 -9.81 1.10
N VAL A 309 -11.49 -10.38 1.39
CA VAL A 309 -12.68 -10.28 0.55
C VAL A 309 -13.82 -9.70 1.37
N ILE A 310 -14.42 -8.65 0.86
CA ILE A 310 -15.53 -7.96 1.54
C ILE A 310 -16.77 -8.02 0.66
N LEU A 311 -17.85 -8.52 1.26
CA LEU A 311 -19.20 -8.48 0.73
C LEU A 311 -19.98 -7.38 1.44
N VAL A 312 -20.94 -6.77 0.75
CA VAL A 312 -21.86 -5.79 1.32
C VAL A 312 -23.28 -6.37 1.24
N GLY A 313 -23.89 -6.62 2.41
CA GLY A 313 -25.25 -7.11 2.55
C GLY A 313 -26.30 -6.01 2.37
N GLY A 314 -27.51 -6.38 1.91
CA GLY A 314 -28.67 -5.48 1.84
C GLY A 314 -28.66 -4.45 0.70
N ALA A 315 -29.68 -4.52 -0.16
CA ALA A 315 -30.16 -3.44 -1.07
C ALA A 315 -29.15 -2.64 -1.93
N GLN A 316 -27.92 -3.12 -2.11
CA GLN A 316 -27.15 -2.90 -3.34
C GLN A 316 -26.77 -4.25 -3.98
N ARG A 317 -27.74 -5.17 -4.01
CA ARG A 317 -27.90 -6.09 -5.15
C ARG A 317 -28.46 -5.35 -6.38
N GLY A 318 -28.05 -4.10 -6.55
CA GLY A 318 -28.15 -3.43 -7.84
C GLY A 318 -27.08 -4.10 -8.68
N THR A 319 -27.51 -4.77 -9.73
CA THR A 319 -26.70 -5.03 -10.90
C THR A 319 -25.64 -3.94 -11.03
N THR A 320 -24.36 -4.29 -10.94
CA THR A 320 -23.25 -3.42 -11.38
C THR A 320 -23.24 -3.24 -12.90
N GLU A 321 -24.43 -3.16 -13.48
CA GLU A 321 -24.74 -2.42 -14.68
C GLU A 321 -25.67 -1.28 -14.20
N GLY A 322 -25.09 -0.20 -13.68
CA GLY A 322 -25.69 1.11 -14.00
C GLY A 322 -25.84 1.14 -15.53
N PRO A 323 -26.96 1.67 -16.08
CA PRO A 323 -27.39 1.39 -17.45
C PRO A 323 -26.18 1.37 -18.33
N ALA A 324 -25.82 0.18 -18.86
CA ALA A 324 -24.62 -0.03 -19.64
C ALA A 324 -24.57 1.15 -20.59
N LYS A 325 -23.63 2.08 -20.35
CA LYS A 325 -23.53 3.34 -21.08
C LYS A 325 -23.46 2.87 -22.51
N ALA A 326 -24.55 3.05 -23.29
CA ALA A 326 -24.81 2.25 -24.48
C ALA A 326 -23.51 2.13 -25.24
N ALA A 327 -22.93 0.92 -25.29
CA ALA A 327 -21.51 0.74 -25.57
C ALA A 327 -21.17 1.59 -26.79
N ALA A 328 -20.48 2.70 -26.55
CA ALA A 328 -20.10 3.58 -27.64
C ALA A 328 -19.28 2.69 -28.57
N PRO A 329 -19.58 2.63 -29.87
CA PRO A 329 -18.90 1.70 -30.77
C PRO A 329 -17.40 1.90 -30.59
N THR A 330 -16.71 0.84 -30.12
CA THR A 330 -15.28 0.87 -29.81
C THR A 330 -14.55 1.49 -30.99
N LEU A 331 -13.78 2.55 -30.75
CA LEU A 331 -13.11 3.27 -31.82
C LEU A 331 -12.09 2.34 -32.49
N ARG A 332 -12.42 1.85 -33.69
CA ARG A 332 -11.52 1.01 -34.48
C ARG A 332 -10.63 1.89 -35.34
N LEU A 333 -9.42 2.13 -34.85
CA LEU A 333 -8.37 2.77 -35.63
C LEU A 333 -7.68 1.75 -36.58
N PRO A 334 -7.31 2.14 -37.81
CA PRO A 334 -6.58 1.27 -38.74
C PRO A 334 -5.34 0.66 -38.10
N LYS A 335 -4.99 -0.58 -38.48
CA LYS A 335 -3.72 -1.19 -38.05
C LYS A 335 -2.56 -0.32 -38.51
N THR A 336 -1.56 -0.16 -37.65
CA THR A 336 -0.31 0.55 -37.93
C THR A 336 0.86 -0.34 -37.61
N GLU A 337 1.97 -0.12 -38.30
CA GLU A 337 3.25 -0.71 -37.90
C GLU A 337 3.79 0.06 -36.69
N PRO A 338 4.34 -0.64 -35.67
CA PRO A 338 5.01 0.00 -34.55
C PRO A 338 6.14 0.93 -35.03
N SER A 339 6.25 2.10 -34.42
CA SER A 339 7.12 3.21 -34.83
C SER A 339 7.92 3.80 -33.66
N PRO A 340 8.79 3.00 -33.00
CA PRO A 340 9.54 3.45 -31.85
C PRO A 340 10.58 4.52 -32.22
N GLU A 341 10.67 5.60 -31.42
CA GLU A 341 11.67 6.66 -31.57
C GLU A 341 12.78 6.52 -30.50
N THR A 342 13.82 5.76 -30.81
CA THR A 342 14.92 5.45 -29.86
C THR A 342 16.17 6.31 -30.04
N LYS A 343 16.27 7.04 -31.16
CA LYS A 343 17.50 7.73 -31.56
C LYS A 343 17.83 8.89 -30.63
N SER A 344 16.83 9.70 -30.30
CA SER A 344 16.98 10.86 -29.41
C SER A 344 17.52 10.48 -28.03
N ALA A 345 16.87 9.52 -27.36
CA ALA A 345 17.30 9.01 -26.06
C ALA A 345 18.71 8.41 -26.12
N ARG A 346 19.02 7.61 -27.15
CA ARG A 346 20.34 7.01 -27.34
C ARG A 346 21.45 8.07 -27.44
N LEU A 347 21.27 9.09 -28.28
CA LEU A 347 22.26 10.15 -28.47
C LEU A 347 22.49 10.96 -27.20
N GLN A 348 21.42 11.26 -26.47
CA GLN A 348 21.50 11.95 -25.19
C GLN A 348 22.32 11.14 -24.17
N LEU A 349 22.00 9.86 -24.00
CA LEU A 349 22.66 8.99 -23.01
C LEU A 349 24.14 8.73 -23.38
N GLU A 350 24.46 8.59 -24.66
CA GLU A 350 25.84 8.51 -25.15
C GLU A 350 26.61 9.82 -24.91
N GLN A 351 25.95 10.97 -24.94
CA GLN A 351 26.55 12.26 -24.58
C GLN A 351 26.78 12.37 -23.07
N GLU A 352 25.80 11.99 -22.24
CA GLU A 352 25.96 11.98 -20.78
C GLU A 352 27.12 11.08 -20.34
N LEU A 353 27.24 9.88 -20.92
CA LEU A 353 28.37 8.97 -20.63
C LEU A 353 29.72 9.60 -20.97
N ARG A 354 29.82 10.34 -22.09
CA ARG A 354 31.05 11.06 -22.47
C ARG A 354 31.34 12.21 -21.51
N THR A 355 30.33 13.01 -21.17
CA THR A 355 30.47 14.20 -20.33
C THR A 355 30.81 13.83 -18.88
N HIS A 356 30.09 12.90 -18.28
CA HIS A 356 30.22 12.59 -16.84
C HIS A 356 31.12 11.38 -16.56
N GLY A 357 31.14 10.39 -17.47
CA GLY A 357 31.91 9.17 -17.29
C GLY A 357 33.18 9.07 -18.11
N LYS A 358 33.53 10.09 -18.91
CA LYS A 358 34.62 10.03 -19.90
C LYS A 358 34.53 8.79 -20.82
N GLY A 359 33.31 8.33 -21.11
CA GLY A 359 33.08 7.12 -21.92
C GLY A 359 32.95 5.82 -21.12
N SER A 360 33.12 5.85 -19.79
CA SER A 360 33.10 4.66 -18.92
C SER A 360 32.08 4.76 -17.79
N TRP A 361 31.19 3.76 -17.71
CA TRP A 361 30.21 3.63 -16.61
C TRP A 361 30.90 3.40 -15.26
N SER A 362 31.99 2.65 -15.23
CA SER A 362 32.74 2.38 -14.00
C SER A 362 33.47 3.62 -13.51
N GLU A 363 34.02 4.42 -14.43
CA GLU A 363 34.63 5.70 -14.09
C GLU A 363 33.58 6.67 -13.55
N TRP A 364 32.44 6.83 -14.22
CA TRP A 364 31.33 7.63 -13.70
C TRP A 364 30.89 7.17 -12.30
N SER A 365 30.72 5.86 -12.13
CA SER A 365 30.34 5.24 -10.86
C SER A 365 31.36 5.49 -9.73
N SER A 366 32.66 5.53 -10.04
CA SER A 366 33.74 5.76 -9.06
C SER A 366 33.75 7.20 -8.52
N GLN A 367 33.35 8.18 -9.33
CA GLN A 367 33.24 9.58 -8.90
C GLN A 367 32.19 9.75 -7.78
N LEU A 368 31.18 8.87 -7.74
CA LEU A 368 30.12 8.85 -6.73
C LEU A 368 30.41 7.94 -5.52
N ALA A 369 31.65 7.45 -5.36
CA ALA A 369 31.98 6.47 -4.32
C ALA A 369 31.72 6.99 -2.89
N GLY A 370 32.05 8.26 -2.62
CA GLY A 370 31.81 8.91 -1.32
C GLY A 370 30.32 8.96 -0.97
N PHE A 371 29.52 9.55 -1.86
CA PHE A 371 28.06 9.61 -1.75
C PHE A 371 27.43 8.22 -1.50
N ARG A 372 27.79 7.24 -2.33
CA ARG A 372 27.25 5.87 -2.23
C ARG A 372 27.68 5.16 -0.95
N GLY A 373 28.93 5.35 -0.53
CA GLY A 373 29.44 4.82 0.73
C GLY A 373 28.66 5.35 1.94
N ALA A 374 28.38 6.66 1.96
CA ALA A 374 27.60 7.30 3.01
C ALA A 374 26.17 6.75 3.09
N ILE A 375 25.48 6.59 1.94
CA ILE A 375 24.13 6.01 1.90
C ILE A 375 24.16 4.55 2.37
N LYS A 376 25.07 3.72 1.86
CA LYS A 376 25.18 2.31 2.26
C LYS A 376 25.39 2.16 3.77
N LYS A 377 26.23 3.01 4.37
CA LYS A 377 26.44 3.04 5.82
C LYS A 377 25.15 3.34 6.58
N ARG A 378 24.37 4.33 6.15
CA ARG A 378 23.08 4.68 6.79
C ARG A 378 22.07 3.54 6.67
N VAL A 379 21.88 2.99 5.46
CA VAL A 379 20.96 1.86 5.23
C VAL A 379 21.36 0.62 6.02
N GLY A 380 22.66 0.32 6.10
CA GLY A 380 23.20 -0.83 6.83
C GLY A 380 23.05 -0.73 8.36
N ALA A 381 22.96 0.48 8.91
CA ALA A 381 22.74 0.70 10.34
C ALA A 381 21.26 0.59 10.76
N MET A 382 20.32 0.61 9.81
CA MET A 382 18.88 0.56 10.09
C MET A 382 18.37 -0.90 10.21
N PRO A 383 17.50 -1.20 11.19
CA PRO A 383 16.79 -2.48 11.25
C PRO A 383 16.05 -2.78 9.94
N ARG A 384 16.00 -4.04 9.49
CA ARG A 384 15.40 -4.44 8.20
C ARG A 384 13.91 -4.07 8.05
N LYS A 385 13.18 -4.02 9.16
CA LYS A 385 11.76 -3.63 9.23
C LYS A 385 11.52 -2.14 9.02
N VAL A 386 12.51 -1.28 9.31
CA VAL A 386 12.41 0.16 9.07
C VAL A 386 12.63 0.42 7.58
N LYS A 387 11.65 1.05 6.94
CA LYS A 387 11.64 1.26 5.48
C LYS A 387 11.81 2.72 5.06
N ALA A 388 11.77 3.67 6.00
CA ALA A 388 12.01 5.08 5.72
C ALA A 388 13.20 5.64 6.52
N LEU A 389 13.87 6.63 5.95
CA LEU A 389 14.97 7.38 6.57
C LEU A 389 14.67 8.88 6.51
N SER A 390 14.86 9.56 7.63
CA SER A 390 14.77 11.02 7.73
C SER A 390 15.92 11.70 7.00
N GLY A 391 15.60 12.69 6.17
CA GLY A 391 16.52 13.64 5.53
C GLY A 391 16.36 15.05 6.11
N GLU A 392 16.80 16.05 5.36
CA GLU A 392 16.70 17.47 5.69
C GLU A 392 15.35 18.08 5.25
N ASP A 393 14.95 19.19 5.86
CA ASP A 393 13.75 19.97 5.51
C ASP A 393 12.45 19.15 5.40
N GLY A 394 12.29 18.17 6.30
CA GLY A 394 11.11 17.30 6.36
C GLY A 394 11.07 16.19 5.30
N PHE A 395 12.09 16.07 4.44
CA PHE A 395 12.13 14.99 3.46
C PHE A 395 12.34 13.63 4.13
N LEU A 396 11.55 12.64 3.70
CA LEU A 396 11.71 11.24 4.04
C LEU A 396 12.14 10.45 2.80
N PHE A 397 13.01 9.47 2.98
CA PHE A 397 13.53 8.65 1.88
C PHE A 397 13.22 7.18 2.08
N TYR A 398 12.73 6.54 1.02
CA TYR A 398 12.46 5.12 1.03
C TYR A 398 13.74 4.31 0.92
N ARG A 399 13.87 3.28 1.77
CA ARG A 399 15.03 2.39 1.84
C ARG A 399 15.36 1.78 0.48
N ASN A 400 14.36 1.26 -0.23
CA ASN A 400 14.61 0.59 -1.51
C ASN A 400 15.08 1.58 -2.59
N SER A 401 14.66 2.85 -2.54
CA SER A 401 15.18 3.89 -3.45
C SER A 401 16.68 4.17 -3.20
N LEU A 402 17.12 4.11 -1.93
CA LEU A 402 18.53 4.23 -1.56
C LEU A 402 19.33 3.00 -1.98
N GLU A 403 18.79 1.80 -1.78
CA GLU A 403 19.38 0.54 -2.23
C GLU A 403 19.51 0.51 -3.77
N TYR A 404 18.51 0.99 -4.50
CA TYR A 404 18.54 1.13 -5.97
C TYR A 404 19.67 2.03 -6.46
N VAL A 405 19.80 3.26 -5.94
CA VAL A 405 20.86 4.20 -6.38
C VAL A 405 22.27 3.70 -6.05
N THR A 406 22.40 2.87 -5.01
CA THR A 406 23.67 2.29 -4.57
C THR A 406 23.89 0.84 -5.04
N GLY A 407 22.93 0.30 -5.80
CA GLY A 407 22.78 -1.13 -6.11
C GLY A 407 23.68 -1.68 -7.20
N GLY A 408 24.28 -0.79 -8.01
CA GLY A 408 25.17 -1.16 -9.10
C GLY A 408 24.45 -1.37 -10.43
N ASP A 409 25.01 -2.22 -11.28
CA ASP A 409 24.53 -2.47 -12.64
C ASP A 409 23.22 -3.28 -12.64
N LEU A 410 22.14 -2.66 -13.14
CA LEU A 410 20.79 -3.24 -13.18
C LEU A 410 20.73 -4.51 -14.06
N GLU A 411 21.68 -4.68 -14.98
CA GLU A 411 21.76 -5.85 -15.85
C GLU A 411 22.51 -7.02 -15.21
N GLN A 412 23.27 -6.79 -14.14
CA GLN A 412 24.09 -7.80 -13.45
C GLN A 412 23.44 -8.34 -12.17
N GLN A 413 22.11 -8.32 -12.12
CA GLN A 413 21.35 -8.88 -11.02
C GLN A 413 21.25 -10.40 -11.15
N ARG A 414 20.88 -11.08 -10.05
CA ARG A 414 20.64 -12.53 -10.09
C ARG A 414 19.60 -12.91 -11.15
N ARG A 415 19.63 -14.18 -11.60
CA ARG A 415 18.62 -14.72 -12.53
C ARG A 415 17.21 -14.42 -12.00
N GLY A 416 16.33 -13.96 -12.89
CA GLY A 416 14.97 -13.53 -12.58
C GLY A 416 14.85 -12.07 -12.10
N LYS A 417 15.94 -11.36 -11.80
CA LYS A 417 15.89 -9.95 -11.37
C LYS A 417 16.31 -8.95 -12.43
N ASN A 418 17.05 -9.38 -13.46
CA ASN A 418 17.41 -8.49 -14.57
C ASN A 418 16.14 -8.13 -15.37
N PRO A 419 15.74 -6.84 -15.42
CA PRO A 419 14.52 -6.42 -16.11
C PRO A 419 14.66 -6.34 -17.64
N LEU A 420 15.89 -6.22 -18.17
CA LEU A 420 16.12 -5.97 -19.60
C LEU A 420 15.46 -7.02 -20.52
N PRO A 421 15.67 -8.34 -20.31
CA PRO A 421 15.11 -9.34 -21.22
C PRO A 421 13.58 -9.36 -21.21
N VAL A 422 12.96 -9.07 -20.07
CA VAL A 422 11.51 -9.11 -19.89
C VAL A 422 10.83 -7.91 -20.54
N ILE A 423 11.43 -6.72 -20.46
CA ILE A 423 10.94 -5.52 -21.17
C ILE A 423 11.05 -5.71 -22.68
N VAL A 424 12.16 -6.27 -23.17
CA VAL A 424 12.36 -6.55 -24.60
C VAL A 424 11.40 -7.63 -25.09
N GLU A 425 11.15 -8.67 -24.28
CA GLU A 425 10.13 -9.68 -24.58
C GLU A 425 8.74 -9.04 -24.68
N PHE A 426 8.33 -8.25 -23.69
CA PHE A 426 7.01 -7.61 -23.72
C PHE A 426 6.82 -6.70 -24.92
N LYS A 427 7.85 -5.92 -25.27
CA LYS A 427 7.87 -5.13 -26.51
C LYS A 427 7.56 -6.01 -27.74
N ARG A 428 8.27 -7.14 -27.89
CA ARG A 428 8.10 -8.03 -29.04
C ARG A 428 6.67 -8.57 -29.12
N GLU A 429 6.09 -8.99 -28.00
CA GLU A 429 4.71 -9.49 -27.96
C GLU A 429 3.70 -8.41 -28.39
N LEU A 430 3.94 -7.13 -28.06
CA LEU A 430 3.10 -6.02 -28.52
C LEU A 430 3.31 -5.69 -30.01
N GLU A 431 4.55 -5.76 -30.49
CA GLU A 431 4.86 -5.52 -31.90
C GLU A 431 4.21 -6.57 -32.81
N GLU A 432 4.16 -7.84 -32.39
CA GLU A 432 3.43 -8.90 -33.10
C GLU A 432 1.92 -8.61 -33.24
N LEU A 433 1.38 -7.73 -32.41
CA LEU A 433 -0.01 -7.27 -32.44
C LEU A 433 -0.18 -5.94 -33.18
N GLY A 434 0.90 -5.31 -33.65
CA GLY A 434 0.88 -3.98 -34.26
C GLY A 434 0.63 -2.85 -33.25
N VAL A 435 1.08 -3.04 -32.00
CA VAL A 435 0.89 -2.10 -30.89
C VAL A 435 2.23 -1.43 -30.56
N ASP A 436 2.25 -0.09 -30.53
CA ASP A 436 3.41 0.66 -30.07
C ASP A 436 3.66 0.42 -28.57
N PHE A 437 4.93 0.42 -28.17
CA PHE A 437 5.34 0.25 -26.78
C PHE A 437 6.23 1.39 -26.33
N LEU A 438 5.85 2.02 -25.21
CA LEU A 438 6.58 3.12 -24.59
C LEU A 438 6.89 2.80 -23.14
N PHE A 439 8.18 2.72 -22.79
CA PHE A 439 8.62 2.50 -21.42
C PHE A 439 8.94 3.83 -20.71
N VAL A 440 8.42 4.03 -19.51
CA VAL A 440 8.50 5.32 -18.79
C VAL A 440 8.92 5.08 -17.34
N PRO A 441 10.23 4.94 -17.08
CA PRO A 441 10.74 4.80 -15.73
C PRO A 441 10.72 6.16 -15.01
N VAL A 442 9.91 6.26 -13.94
CA VAL A 442 9.85 7.46 -13.10
C VAL A 442 11.09 7.52 -12.20
N PRO A 443 11.94 8.56 -12.31
CA PRO A 443 13.14 8.68 -11.48
C PRO A 443 12.75 8.73 -10.00
N THR A 444 13.63 8.27 -9.13
CA THR A 444 13.38 8.27 -7.69
C THR A 444 13.57 9.66 -7.09
N LYS A 445 12.93 9.92 -5.95
CA LYS A 445 13.17 11.13 -5.15
C LYS A 445 14.65 11.30 -4.78
N VAL A 446 15.39 10.21 -4.64
CA VAL A 446 16.84 10.20 -4.39
C VAL A 446 17.61 10.77 -5.59
N GLU A 447 17.18 10.48 -6.82
CA GLU A 447 17.83 11.00 -8.03
C GLU A 447 17.50 12.47 -8.29
N VAL A 448 16.36 12.96 -7.79
CA VAL A 448 15.90 14.33 -8.02
C VAL A 448 16.29 15.26 -6.87
N TYR A 449 16.26 14.80 -5.62
CA TYR A 449 16.61 15.55 -4.41
C TYR A 449 17.75 14.88 -3.59
N PRO A 450 18.88 14.49 -4.20
CA PRO A 450 19.98 13.86 -3.46
C PRO A 450 20.56 14.76 -2.37
N GLU A 451 20.50 16.08 -2.53
CA GLU A 451 20.97 17.06 -1.54
C GLU A 451 20.15 17.02 -0.24
N LYS A 452 18.88 16.63 -0.30
CA LYS A 452 18.00 16.53 0.88
C LYS A 452 18.30 15.31 1.75
N LEU A 453 19.23 14.45 1.34
CA LEU A 453 19.74 13.37 2.20
C LEU A 453 20.69 13.86 3.28
N GLY A 454 21.20 15.09 3.21
CA GLY A 454 22.22 15.58 4.14
C GLY A 454 23.54 14.81 4.03
N VAL A 455 23.93 14.46 2.80
CA VAL A 455 25.24 13.86 2.47
C VAL A 455 26.10 14.95 1.85
N LYS A 456 27.30 15.19 2.39
CA LYS A 456 28.16 16.33 1.98
C LYS A 456 28.91 16.06 0.68
N GLU A 457 29.20 14.78 0.41
CA GLU A 457 30.01 14.30 -0.71
C GLU A 457 29.19 14.17 -2.00
N LEU A 458 28.47 15.23 -2.39
CA LEU A 458 27.64 15.27 -3.60
C LEU A 458 28.07 16.44 -4.51
N ASP A 459 28.75 16.11 -5.61
CA ASP A 459 29.24 17.07 -6.60
C ASP A 459 28.59 16.89 -8.00
N GLN A 460 27.75 15.87 -8.17
CA GLN A 460 27.08 15.58 -9.44
C GLN A 460 25.57 15.74 -9.36
N ALA A 461 24.98 16.23 -10.46
CA ALA A 461 23.54 16.30 -10.61
C ALA A 461 22.90 14.91 -10.82
N ILE A 462 23.59 13.99 -11.49
CA ILE A 462 23.10 12.62 -11.75
C ILE A 462 23.84 11.66 -10.82
N VAL A 463 23.10 11.03 -9.91
CA VAL A 463 23.66 10.17 -8.86
C VAL A 463 23.55 8.67 -9.16
N ASN A 464 22.95 8.28 -10.28
CA ASN A 464 22.79 6.88 -10.67
C ASN A 464 23.20 6.57 -12.12
N PRO A 465 24.51 6.46 -12.39
CA PRO A 465 25.03 6.13 -13.73
C PRO A 465 24.50 4.80 -14.31
N TYR A 466 24.20 3.81 -13.46
CA TYR A 466 23.77 2.49 -13.93
C TYR A 466 22.31 2.47 -14.40
N PHE A 467 21.48 3.39 -13.90
CA PHE A 467 20.18 3.64 -14.52
C PHE A 467 20.33 4.23 -15.92
N ARG A 468 21.23 5.20 -16.11
CA ARG A 468 21.53 5.77 -17.43
C ARG A 468 22.05 4.71 -18.40
N LYS A 469 22.95 3.82 -17.93
CA LYS A 469 23.40 2.64 -18.69
C LYS A 469 22.23 1.78 -19.13
N PHE A 470 21.32 1.47 -18.22
CA PHE A 470 20.16 0.64 -18.50
C PHE A 470 19.22 1.25 -19.56
N LEU A 471 18.95 2.56 -19.50
CA LEU A 471 18.16 3.25 -20.52
C LEU A 471 18.84 3.20 -21.90
N LEU A 472 20.18 3.26 -21.93
CA LEU A 472 20.93 3.15 -23.19
C LEU A 472 20.82 1.74 -23.77
N SER A 473 20.90 0.71 -22.92
CA SER A 473 20.71 -0.68 -23.32
C SER A 473 19.31 -0.93 -23.88
N LEU A 474 18.27 -0.39 -23.23
CA LEU A 474 16.88 -0.44 -23.73
C LEU A 474 16.76 0.22 -25.11
N SER A 475 17.28 1.44 -25.26
CA SER A 475 17.23 2.19 -26.52
C SER A 475 17.96 1.44 -27.65
N LYS A 476 19.10 0.82 -27.35
CA LYS A 476 19.84 -0.04 -28.30
C LYS A 476 19.11 -1.33 -28.66
N ALA A 477 18.29 -1.85 -27.76
CA ALA A 477 17.40 -2.99 -28.00
C ALA A 477 16.09 -2.60 -28.72
N GLY A 478 15.96 -1.33 -29.15
CA GLY A 478 14.80 -0.83 -29.87
C GLY A 478 13.63 -0.44 -28.98
N VAL A 479 13.76 -0.51 -27.65
CA VAL A 479 12.71 -0.05 -26.73
C VAL A 479 12.67 1.46 -26.71
N GLU A 480 11.52 2.04 -27.01
CA GLU A 480 11.31 3.47 -26.85
C GLU A 480 11.16 3.83 -25.37
N VAL A 481 11.88 4.87 -24.94
CA VAL A 481 11.89 5.33 -23.56
C VAL A 481 11.57 6.82 -23.49
N VAL A 482 10.65 7.22 -22.61
CA VAL A 482 10.55 8.61 -22.14
C VAL A 482 11.32 8.75 -20.85
N ASP A 483 12.48 9.38 -20.94
CA ASP A 483 13.33 9.68 -19.80
C ASP A 483 12.91 10.98 -19.11
N LEU A 484 12.39 10.87 -17.89
CA LEU A 484 11.83 11.99 -17.13
C LEU A 484 12.89 12.76 -16.32
N LEU A 485 14.06 12.15 -16.02
CA LEU A 485 15.06 12.76 -15.14
C LEU A 485 15.56 14.13 -15.64
N PRO A 486 15.93 14.30 -16.93
CA PRO A 486 16.40 15.60 -17.43
C PRO A 486 15.37 16.71 -17.24
N GLY A 487 14.10 16.44 -17.58
CA GLY A 487 13.01 17.41 -17.40
C GLY A 487 12.74 17.74 -15.94
N PHE A 488 12.92 16.77 -15.03
CA PHE A 488 12.78 17.00 -13.60
C PHE A 488 13.94 17.85 -13.04
N LEU A 489 15.19 17.58 -13.46
CA LEU A 489 16.34 18.39 -13.06
C LEU A 489 16.24 19.82 -13.59
N GLU A 490 15.78 20.02 -14.83
CA GLU A 490 15.51 21.32 -15.42
C GLU A 490 14.42 22.07 -14.62
N ALA A 491 13.28 21.41 -14.36
CA ALA A 491 12.17 22.01 -13.62
C ALA A 491 12.54 22.35 -12.17
N LYS A 492 13.41 21.56 -11.54
CA LYS A 492 13.94 21.82 -10.19
C LYS A 492 14.88 23.04 -10.15
N ALA A 493 15.62 23.31 -11.22
CA ALA A 493 16.59 24.40 -11.27
C ALA A 493 15.94 25.81 -11.34
N VAL A 494 14.64 25.89 -11.66
CA VAL A 494 13.88 27.15 -11.69
C VAL A 494 13.79 27.73 -10.27
N LYS A 495 14.37 28.93 -10.08
CA LYS A 495 14.38 29.63 -8.78
C LYS A 495 13.04 30.31 -8.47
N GLY A 496 12.71 30.42 -7.18
CA GLY A 496 11.70 31.37 -6.70
C GLY A 496 10.34 30.81 -6.28
N GLY A 497 10.26 29.62 -5.68
CA GLY A 497 8.98 29.20 -5.06
C GLY A 497 9.13 28.30 -3.85
N GLY A 498 8.11 28.34 -2.99
CA GLY A 498 7.93 27.45 -1.84
C GLY A 498 7.49 26.04 -2.26
N ASP A 499 6.80 25.35 -1.37
CA ASP A 499 6.47 23.92 -1.47
C ASP A 499 5.74 23.51 -2.76
N GLU A 500 5.00 24.43 -3.39
CA GLU A 500 4.30 24.23 -4.67
C GLU A 500 5.24 23.96 -5.86
N GLN A 501 6.55 24.23 -5.72
CA GLN A 501 7.56 23.94 -6.73
C GLN A 501 8.22 22.56 -6.55
N LEU A 502 7.97 21.85 -5.45
CA LEU A 502 8.54 20.52 -5.28
C LEU A 502 8.00 19.56 -6.33
N LEU A 503 8.85 18.66 -6.84
CA LEU A 503 8.46 17.60 -7.78
C LEU A 503 8.09 16.29 -7.09
N PHE A 504 8.46 16.17 -5.81
CA PHE A 504 8.12 15.04 -4.95
C PHE A 504 7.60 15.54 -3.61
N GLN A 505 6.65 14.79 -3.05
CA GLN A 505 6.14 15.00 -1.70
C GLN A 505 7.27 14.75 -0.68
N ARG A 506 7.32 15.52 0.41
CA ARG A 506 8.41 15.38 1.39
C ARG A 506 8.31 14.06 2.13
N GLN A 507 7.13 13.77 2.67
CA GLN A 507 6.89 12.61 3.52
C GLN A 507 6.49 11.33 2.76
N ASP A 508 6.51 11.36 1.42
CA ASP A 508 5.94 10.29 0.59
C ASP A 508 6.88 9.90 -0.58
N THR A 509 6.76 8.67 -1.09
CA THR A 509 7.55 8.19 -2.23
C THR A 509 7.19 8.84 -3.58
N HIS A 510 5.98 9.36 -3.72
CA HIS A 510 5.40 9.81 -4.98
C HIS A 510 5.74 11.27 -5.31
N TRP A 511 5.57 11.58 -6.58
CA TRP A 511 5.64 12.94 -7.09
C TRP A 511 4.56 13.84 -6.47
N THR A 512 4.74 15.15 -6.63
CA THR A 512 3.65 16.13 -6.47
C THR A 512 2.84 16.25 -7.77
N ASP A 513 1.74 16.99 -7.72
CA ASP A 513 1.00 17.49 -8.89
C ASP A 513 1.90 18.12 -9.97
N ARG A 514 2.94 18.85 -9.56
CA ARG A 514 3.88 19.46 -10.52
C ARG A 514 4.71 18.39 -11.24
N GLY A 515 5.28 17.44 -10.49
CA GLY A 515 6.09 16.35 -11.05
C GLY A 515 5.29 15.48 -12.01
N LEU A 516 4.06 15.12 -11.63
CA LEU A 516 3.19 14.28 -12.46
C LEU A 516 2.73 15.00 -13.74
N ARG A 517 2.44 16.31 -13.68
CA ARG A 517 2.06 17.08 -14.87
C ARG A 517 3.19 17.25 -15.87
N ILE A 518 4.44 17.39 -15.42
CA ILE A 518 5.61 17.40 -16.32
C ILE A 518 5.71 16.06 -17.06
N ALA A 519 5.53 14.94 -16.35
CA ALA A 519 5.50 13.63 -16.99
C ALA A 519 4.36 13.53 -18.01
N ALA A 520 3.14 13.96 -17.63
CA ALA A 520 1.97 13.93 -18.52
C ALA A 520 2.15 14.79 -19.77
N GLU A 521 2.78 15.95 -19.67
CA GLU A 521 3.08 16.83 -20.81
C GLU A 521 4.02 16.14 -21.80
N ARG A 522 5.15 15.58 -21.31
CA ARG A 522 6.12 14.86 -22.15
C ARG A 522 5.49 13.65 -22.84
N LEU A 523 4.65 12.90 -22.13
CA LEU A 523 3.91 11.77 -22.70
C LEU A 523 2.92 12.24 -23.77
N SER A 524 2.16 13.30 -23.50
CA SER A 524 1.18 13.86 -24.44
C SER A 524 1.83 14.35 -25.72
N GLU A 525 2.96 15.05 -25.61
CA GLU A 525 3.78 15.48 -26.76
C GLU A 525 4.26 14.28 -27.58
N ARG A 526 4.73 13.22 -26.93
CA ARG A 526 5.16 12.02 -27.66
C ARG A 526 3.99 11.30 -28.32
N ILE A 527 2.86 11.16 -27.63
CA ILE A 527 1.66 10.50 -28.16
C ILE A 527 1.20 11.18 -29.46
N LYS A 528 1.18 12.52 -29.46
CA LYS A 528 0.78 13.32 -30.63
C LYS A 528 1.65 13.10 -31.88
N ARG A 529 2.87 12.57 -31.72
CA ARG A 529 3.81 12.29 -32.81
C ARG A 529 3.66 10.90 -33.42
N TYR A 530 2.85 10.00 -32.84
CA TYR A 530 2.62 8.70 -33.47
C TYR A 530 1.81 8.84 -34.78
N PRO A 531 2.10 8.02 -35.81
CA PRO A 531 1.43 8.11 -37.11
C PRO A 531 -0.10 7.89 -37.05
N TRP A 532 -0.60 7.12 -36.07
CA TRP A 532 -2.04 6.87 -35.90
C TRP A 532 -2.77 8.01 -35.15
N TYR A 533 -2.07 8.91 -34.47
CA TYR A 533 -2.70 9.95 -33.65
C TYR A 533 -3.62 10.89 -34.44
N PRO A 534 -3.31 11.33 -35.69
CA PRO A 534 -4.23 12.15 -36.49
C PRO A 534 -5.62 11.52 -36.70
N ALA A 535 -5.73 10.19 -36.69
CA ALA A 535 -7.03 9.51 -36.77
C ALA A 535 -7.77 9.55 -35.43
N LEU A 536 -7.07 9.34 -34.31
CA LEU A 536 -7.62 9.50 -32.95
C LEU A 536 -8.08 10.94 -32.69
N ALA A 537 -7.30 11.91 -33.17
CA ALA A 537 -7.54 13.34 -33.06
C ALA A 537 -8.85 13.84 -33.71
N ARG A 538 -9.54 12.99 -34.47
CA ARG A 538 -10.89 13.28 -35.01
C ARG A 538 -12.01 13.02 -33.99
N GLN A 539 -11.71 12.28 -32.93
CA GLN A 539 -12.62 11.90 -31.84
C GLN A 539 -12.31 12.67 -30.55
N LYS A 540 -11.72 13.86 -30.68
CA LYS A 540 -11.24 14.63 -29.53
C LYS A 540 -12.40 15.01 -28.60
N GLN A 541 -12.09 14.93 -27.32
CA GLN A 541 -12.92 15.41 -26.24
C GLN A 541 -12.26 16.62 -25.58
N THR A 542 -13.08 17.53 -25.06
CA THR A 542 -12.59 18.68 -24.29
C THR A 542 -12.50 18.29 -22.83
N PHE A 543 -11.33 18.51 -22.24
CA PHE A 543 -11.08 18.32 -20.81
C PHE A 543 -10.64 19.65 -20.20
N THR A 544 -11.23 20.01 -19.07
CA THR A 544 -10.81 21.15 -18.26
C THR A 544 -10.14 20.67 -16.98
N GLN A 545 -9.62 21.61 -16.20
CA GLN A 545 -8.94 21.30 -14.94
C GLN A 545 -9.60 22.09 -13.80
N ARG A 546 -9.71 21.47 -12.63
CA ARG A 546 -10.19 22.07 -11.39
C ARG A 546 -9.15 21.85 -10.30
N GLU A 547 -8.67 22.94 -9.71
CA GLU A 547 -7.76 22.86 -8.56
C GLU A 547 -8.50 22.27 -7.34
N THR A 548 -7.81 21.39 -6.61
CA THR A 548 -8.26 20.85 -5.33
C THR A 548 -7.08 20.65 -4.39
N LYS A 549 -7.36 20.39 -3.11
CA LYS A 549 -6.36 20.10 -2.08
C LYS A 549 -6.79 18.90 -1.26
N PHE A 550 -5.81 18.14 -0.81
CA PHE A 550 -6.01 17.03 0.14
C PHE A 550 -4.95 17.09 1.23
N THR A 551 -5.26 16.54 2.41
CA THR A 551 -4.33 16.51 3.55
C THR A 551 -4.14 15.08 4.02
N ARG A 552 -2.88 14.65 4.17
CA ARG A 552 -2.56 13.31 4.68
C ARG A 552 -1.13 13.22 5.20
N PHE A 553 -0.84 12.17 5.95
CA PHE A 553 0.54 11.70 6.09
C PHE A 553 1.03 11.09 4.78
N GLY A 554 2.30 11.31 4.44
CA GLY A 554 2.92 10.60 3.34
C GLY A 554 3.21 9.13 3.69
N ASP A 555 3.30 8.27 2.68
CA ASP A 555 3.50 6.83 2.84
C ASP A 555 4.80 6.46 3.59
N LEU A 556 5.76 7.37 3.78
CA LEU A 556 7.00 7.09 4.51
C LEU A 556 6.92 7.39 6.00
N GLN A 557 5.95 8.18 6.46
CA GLN A 557 5.89 8.60 7.87
C GLN A 557 5.73 7.39 8.80
N SER A 558 4.76 6.50 8.54
CA SER A 558 4.51 5.30 9.36
C SER A 558 5.62 4.23 9.25
N ARG A 559 6.61 4.47 8.39
CA ARG A 559 7.73 3.56 8.08
C ARG A 559 9.06 3.99 8.67
N LEU A 560 9.06 5.14 9.35
CA LEU A 560 10.16 5.61 10.19
C LEU A 560 10.27 4.79 11.46
N PRO A 561 11.43 4.86 12.15
CA PRO A 561 11.48 4.52 13.57
C PRO A 561 10.40 5.28 14.33
N GLU A 562 9.67 4.58 15.20
CA GLU A 562 8.49 5.11 15.89
C GLU A 562 8.75 6.45 16.61
N ALA A 563 9.89 6.56 17.29
CA ALA A 563 10.33 7.78 17.97
C ALA A 563 10.53 9.00 17.03
N GLU A 564 10.59 8.79 15.72
CA GLU A 564 10.70 9.85 14.72
C GLU A 564 9.36 10.21 14.09
N GLN A 565 8.35 9.34 14.16
CA GLN A 565 7.05 9.52 13.49
C GLN A 565 6.33 10.79 13.94
N LYS A 566 6.36 11.08 15.25
CA LYS A 566 5.73 12.26 15.88
C LYS A 566 6.35 13.60 15.47
N LYS A 567 7.51 13.59 14.79
CA LYS A 567 8.16 14.82 14.28
C LYS A 567 7.50 15.36 13.01
N TYR A 568 6.57 14.60 12.44
CA TYR A 568 5.93 14.90 11.17
C TYR A 568 4.44 15.10 11.40
N SER A 569 3.86 16.05 10.68
CA SER A 569 2.42 16.32 10.64
C SER A 569 1.90 16.10 9.23
N PRO A 570 0.59 15.84 9.03
CA PRO A 570 0.01 15.71 7.71
C PRO A 570 0.28 16.93 6.82
N GLU A 571 0.67 16.70 5.56
CA GLU A 571 0.91 17.76 4.57
C GLU A 571 -0.38 18.02 3.78
N THR A 572 -0.70 19.29 3.55
CA THR A 572 -1.76 19.69 2.61
C THR A 572 -1.15 19.88 1.22
N LEU A 573 -1.58 19.06 0.26
CA LEU A 573 -1.02 18.98 -1.09
C LEU A 573 -2.01 19.49 -2.12
N LEU A 574 -1.47 20.10 -3.18
CA LEU A 574 -2.22 20.56 -4.36
C LEU A 574 -2.45 19.40 -5.33
N ALA A 575 -3.60 19.44 -6.02
CA ALA A 575 -3.90 18.60 -7.18
C ALA A 575 -4.78 19.34 -8.19
N HIS A 576 -4.73 18.93 -9.45
CA HIS A 576 -5.62 19.43 -10.50
C HIS A 576 -6.47 18.29 -11.06
N GLN A 577 -7.70 18.18 -10.58
CA GLN A 577 -8.65 17.20 -11.12
C GLN A 577 -8.99 17.55 -12.57
N ILE A 578 -9.07 16.53 -13.41
CA ILE A 578 -9.52 16.69 -14.79
C ILE A 578 -11.02 16.49 -14.85
N ILE A 579 -11.69 17.41 -15.55
CA ILE A 579 -13.13 17.41 -15.75
C ILE A 579 -13.38 17.11 -17.22
N GLY A 580 -14.13 16.04 -17.48
CA GLY A 580 -14.50 15.58 -18.80
C GLY A 580 -15.61 16.39 -19.46
N PRO A 581 -16.04 15.96 -20.65
CA PRO A 581 -17.22 16.50 -21.30
C PRO A 581 -18.43 16.44 -20.36
N ASN A 582 -19.30 17.45 -20.42
CA ASN A 582 -20.49 17.59 -19.57
C ASN A 582 -20.23 17.91 -18.08
N HIS A 583 -19.05 18.41 -17.72
CA HIS A 583 -18.69 18.82 -16.36
C HIS A 583 -18.57 17.69 -15.33
N GLU A 584 -18.52 16.44 -15.78
CA GLU A 584 -18.29 15.28 -14.92
C GLU A 584 -16.79 15.07 -14.64
N PRO A 585 -16.40 14.53 -13.47
CA PRO A 585 -15.01 14.11 -13.23
C PRO A 585 -14.52 13.12 -14.29
N TYR A 586 -13.26 13.24 -14.68
CA TYR A 586 -12.62 12.33 -15.64
C TYR A 586 -12.57 10.90 -15.10
N ASP A 587 -12.95 9.92 -15.91
CA ASP A 587 -12.70 8.50 -15.64
C ASP A 587 -11.92 7.87 -16.79
N ASP A 588 -11.12 6.86 -16.47
CA ASP A 588 -10.36 6.11 -17.46
C ASP A 588 -11.31 5.19 -18.26
N ASP A 589 -11.08 5.08 -19.57
CA ASP A 589 -11.90 4.31 -20.50
C ASP A 589 -11.17 3.01 -20.90
N ALA A 590 -11.67 1.87 -20.42
CA ALA A 590 -11.10 0.55 -20.71
C ALA A 590 -11.05 0.21 -22.22
N ASP A 591 -11.89 0.85 -23.04
CA ASP A 591 -11.95 0.67 -24.48
C ASP A 591 -11.00 1.61 -25.25
N SER A 592 -10.29 2.50 -24.54
CA SER A 592 -9.33 3.41 -25.17
C SER A 592 -8.24 2.65 -25.94
N PRO A 593 -7.82 3.12 -27.13
CA PRO A 593 -6.69 2.54 -27.85
C PRO A 593 -5.34 2.87 -27.19
N ILE A 594 -5.30 3.74 -26.17
CA ILE A 594 -4.10 4.06 -25.42
C ILE A 594 -4.27 3.50 -24.01
N VAL A 595 -3.42 2.55 -23.62
CA VAL A 595 -3.41 1.98 -22.28
C VAL A 595 -2.15 2.39 -21.53
N LEU A 596 -2.34 2.89 -20.32
CA LEU A 596 -1.29 3.14 -19.34
C LEU A 596 -1.27 2.02 -18.32
N LEU A 597 -0.17 1.26 -18.31
CA LEU A 597 0.17 0.37 -17.22
C LEU A 597 0.92 1.17 -16.17
N SER A 598 0.47 1.12 -14.92
CA SER A 598 1.12 1.88 -13.85
C SER A 598 1.17 1.15 -12.52
N ASP A 599 2.15 1.55 -11.70
CA ASP A 599 2.11 1.35 -10.26
C ASP A 599 1.38 2.50 -9.55
N SER A 600 1.63 2.65 -8.24
CA SER A 600 1.06 3.69 -7.40
C SER A 600 1.35 5.13 -7.89
N PHE A 601 2.37 5.37 -8.73
CA PHE A 601 2.58 6.71 -9.33
C PHE A 601 1.43 7.14 -10.23
N GLY A 602 0.78 6.19 -10.91
CA GLY A 602 -0.45 6.45 -11.67
C GLY A 602 -1.72 6.39 -10.82
N GLY A 603 -1.67 5.69 -9.67
CA GLY A 603 -2.84 5.45 -8.82
C GLY A 603 -3.10 6.52 -7.76
N VAL A 604 -2.08 7.06 -7.08
CA VAL A 604 -2.28 7.88 -5.87
C VAL A 604 -3.15 9.12 -6.13
N TYR A 605 -2.84 9.91 -7.17
CA TYR A 605 -3.65 11.08 -7.53
C TYR A 605 -4.92 10.73 -8.32
N GLN A 606 -4.99 9.54 -8.94
CA GLN A 606 -6.11 9.15 -9.80
C GLN A 606 -7.24 8.45 -9.03
N LEU A 607 -6.88 7.55 -8.11
CA LEU A 607 -7.77 6.56 -7.52
C LEU A 607 -7.82 6.60 -5.98
N THR A 608 -6.95 7.38 -5.33
CA THR A 608 -6.81 7.36 -3.86
C THR A 608 -7.03 8.70 -3.20
N ASP A 609 -6.21 9.71 -3.51
CA ASP A 609 -6.23 10.98 -2.77
C ASP A 609 -7.15 12.01 -3.43
N ALA A 610 -6.61 12.80 -4.37
CA ALA A 610 -7.36 13.87 -5.01
C ALA A 610 -8.49 13.36 -5.92
N GLU A 611 -8.38 12.11 -6.38
CA GLU A 611 -9.23 11.45 -7.39
C GLU A 611 -9.29 12.22 -8.73
N HIS A 612 -9.24 11.50 -9.86
CA HIS A 612 -9.32 12.10 -11.20
C HIS A 612 -8.22 13.12 -11.53
N ALA A 613 -7.11 13.14 -10.77
CA ALA A 613 -6.00 14.08 -10.93
C ALA A 613 -4.67 13.38 -11.26
N GLY A 614 -4.70 12.10 -11.64
CA GLY A 614 -3.49 11.34 -11.90
C GLY A 614 -2.87 11.59 -13.27
N VAL A 615 -1.74 10.93 -13.51
CA VAL A 615 -1.02 11.06 -14.78
C VAL A 615 -1.87 10.60 -15.97
N SER A 616 -2.74 9.59 -15.81
CA SER A 616 -3.67 9.19 -16.88
C SER A 616 -4.62 10.32 -17.25
N ALA A 617 -5.25 10.96 -16.26
CA ALA A 617 -6.14 12.11 -16.45
C ALA A 617 -5.43 13.28 -17.14
N HIS A 618 -4.23 13.63 -16.69
CA HIS A 618 -3.46 14.73 -17.28
C HIS A 618 -2.98 14.42 -18.71
N VAL A 619 -2.59 13.17 -19.00
CA VAL A 619 -2.31 12.74 -20.37
C VAL A 619 -3.57 12.82 -21.22
N SER A 620 -4.71 12.36 -20.71
CA SER A 620 -6.01 12.43 -21.40
C SER A 620 -6.37 13.86 -21.78
N ARG A 621 -6.17 14.82 -20.87
CA ARG A 621 -6.32 16.24 -21.18
C ARG A 621 -5.35 16.69 -22.28
N GLY A 622 -4.08 16.30 -22.16
CA GLY A 622 -3.03 16.67 -23.12
C GLY A 622 -3.28 16.14 -24.53
N VAL A 623 -3.75 14.91 -24.67
CA VAL A 623 -4.05 14.25 -25.96
C VAL A 623 -5.51 14.42 -26.40
N SER A 624 -6.34 15.04 -25.55
CA SER A 624 -7.76 15.28 -25.78
C SER A 624 -8.55 14.01 -26.07
N TYR A 625 -8.21 12.90 -25.38
CA TYR A 625 -8.89 11.61 -25.51
C TYR A 625 -8.68 10.79 -24.22
N PRO A 626 -9.67 10.05 -23.70
CA PRO A 626 -9.52 9.26 -22.48
C PRO A 626 -8.51 8.11 -22.63
N LEU A 627 -7.82 7.76 -21.55
CA LEU A 627 -6.88 6.64 -21.49
C LEU A 627 -7.52 5.45 -20.77
N ASP A 628 -7.05 4.25 -21.07
CA ASP A 628 -7.27 3.06 -20.25
C ASP A 628 -6.15 3.00 -19.19
N LEU A 629 -6.51 2.79 -17.92
CA LEU A 629 -5.55 2.64 -16.83
C LEU A 629 -5.58 1.21 -16.28
N VAL A 630 -4.45 0.53 -16.34
CA VAL A 630 -4.22 -0.75 -15.65
C VAL A 630 -3.25 -0.51 -14.51
N MET A 631 -3.74 -0.57 -13.29
CA MET A 631 -2.96 -0.26 -12.11
C MET A 631 -2.66 -1.51 -11.27
N SER A 632 -1.47 -1.55 -10.66
CA SER A 632 -1.07 -2.53 -9.66
C SER A 632 -0.21 -1.85 -8.58
N TYR A 633 -0.71 -1.72 -7.34
CA TYR A 633 0.03 -1.06 -6.26
C TYR A 633 1.35 -1.80 -6.01
N GLY A 634 2.45 -1.06 -6.22
CA GLY A 634 3.83 -1.52 -6.48
C GLY A 634 4.04 -2.90 -7.10
N GLY A 635 3.11 -3.28 -7.97
CA GLY A 635 3.30 -4.28 -9.00
C GLY A 635 3.88 -3.68 -10.27
N GLY A 636 4.66 -2.60 -10.19
CA GLY A 636 5.19 -1.88 -11.36
C GLY A 636 5.76 -2.82 -12.42
N PRO A 637 6.61 -3.80 -12.05
CA PRO A 637 7.00 -4.87 -12.94
C PRO A 637 5.82 -5.72 -13.43
N ASN A 638 5.11 -6.39 -12.52
CA ASN A 638 4.18 -7.46 -12.86
C ASN A 638 2.78 -7.00 -13.36
N VAL A 639 2.49 -5.69 -13.40
CA VAL A 639 1.25 -5.10 -13.95
C VAL A 639 0.99 -5.52 -15.39
N ARG A 640 2.06 -5.79 -16.18
CA ARG A 640 1.96 -6.34 -17.53
C ARG A 640 1.11 -7.62 -17.59
N GLN A 641 1.15 -8.45 -16.55
CA GLN A 641 0.34 -9.66 -16.49
C GLN A 641 -1.15 -9.35 -16.40
N LYS A 642 -1.55 -8.29 -15.69
CA LYS A 642 -2.96 -7.85 -15.64
C LYS A 642 -3.45 -7.48 -17.04
N LEU A 643 -2.62 -6.79 -17.83
CA LEU A 643 -2.95 -6.51 -19.22
C LEU A 643 -3.08 -7.82 -20.01
N MET A 644 -2.08 -8.70 -19.97
CA MET A 644 -2.07 -9.96 -20.75
C MET A 644 -3.29 -10.84 -20.47
N ARG A 645 -3.81 -10.84 -19.23
CA ARG A 645 -5.02 -11.59 -18.85
C ARG A 645 -6.29 -11.12 -19.54
N ARG A 646 -6.30 -9.92 -20.14
CA ARG A 646 -7.42 -9.44 -20.97
C ARG A 646 -7.51 -10.18 -22.31
N GLY A 647 -6.49 -10.97 -22.67
CA GLY A 647 -6.48 -11.80 -23.87
C GLY A 647 -6.00 -11.07 -25.11
N ARG A 648 -5.53 -11.85 -26.09
CA ARG A 648 -4.85 -11.34 -27.30
C ARG A 648 -5.69 -10.36 -28.11
N GLU A 649 -7.00 -10.57 -28.19
CA GLU A 649 -7.92 -9.69 -28.94
C GLU A 649 -8.01 -8.29 -28.31
N ALA A 650 -8.15 -8.20 -26.98
CA ALA A 650 -8.19 -6.93 -26.27
C ALA A 650 -6.88 -6.15 -26.41
N LEU A 651 -5.73 -6.84 -26.42
CA LEU A 651 -4.43 -6.22 -26.66
C LEU A 651 -4.30 -5.72 -28.11
N ALA A 652 -4.74 -6.51 -29.09
CA ALA A 652 -4.68 -6.15 -30.51
C ALA A 652 -5.58 -4.95 -30.88
N ALA A 653 -6.55 -4.60 -30.03
CA ALA A 653 -7.37 -3.40 -30.18
C ALA A 653 -6.62 -2.11 -29.79
N LYS A 654 -5.54 -2.21 -29.02
CA LYS A 654 -4.75 -1.05 -28.58
C LYS A 654 -3.86 -0.54 -29.72
N LYS A 655 -3.40 0.70 -29.60
CA LYS A 655 -2.38 1.35 -30.45
C LYS A 655 -1.11 1.64 -29.70
N LEU A 656 -1.23 1.90 -28.40
CA LEU A 656 -0.09 2.20 -27.55
C LEU A 656 -0.27 1.60 -26.17
N VAL A 657 0.74 0.86 -25.73
CA VAL A 657 0.94 0.50 -24.34
C VAL A 657 2.04 1.39 -23.77
N ILE A 658 1.68 2.24 -22.81
CA ILE A 658 2.61 3.01 -22.01
C ILE A 658 2.84 2.24 -20.72
N TRP A 659 4.07 1.87 -20.42
CA TRP A 659 4.42 1.22 -19.16
C TRP A 659 5.20 2.17 -18.28
N LEU A 660 4.50 2.79 -17.34
CA LEU A 660 5.02 3.77 -16.41
C LEU A 660 5.19 3.14 -15.03
N MET A 661 6.39 3.18 -14.47
CA MET A 661 6.65 2.63 -13.14
C MET A 661 7.85 3.31 -12.51
N THR A 662 7.92 3.29 -11.19
CA THR A 662 9.07 3.80 -10.46
C THR A 662 10.36 3.06 -10.82
N ALA A 663 11.44 3.81 -11.06
CA ALA A 663 12.72 3.25 -11.48
C ALA A 663 13.37 2.37 -10.41
N ARG A 664 13.04 2.57 -9.11
CA ARG A 664 13.57 1.74 -8.02
C ARG A 664 13.24 0.25 -8.18
N ASP A 665 12.10 -0.07 -8.78
CA ASP A 665 11.65 -1.47 -8.96
C ASP A 665 12.40 -2.17 -10.10
N LEU A 666 13.30 -1.48 -10.80
CA LEU A 666 14.28 -2.10 -11.70
C LEU A 666 15.41 -2.79 -10.95
N TYR A 667 15.61 -2.50 -9.66
CA TYR A 667 16.66 -3.10 -8.84
C TYR A 667 16.08 -3.87 -7.66
N ASN A 668 16.48 -5.14 -7.56
CA ASN A 668 16.13 -6.04 -6.46
C ASN A 668 14.64 -5.96 -6.10
N TYR A 669 13.78 -5.92 -7.13
CA TYR A 669 12.34 -6.01 -6.96
C TYR A 669 12.01 -7.20 -6.06
N TRP A 670 10.98 -7.12 -5.23
CA TRP A 670 10.74 -8.15 -4.22
C TRP A 670 10.39 -9.51 -4.86
N GLU A 671 9.71 -9.52 -6.01
CA GLU A 671 9.50 -10.72 -6.85
C GLU A 671 10.48 -10.81 -8.01
N ASP A 672 10.56 -11.98 -8.62
CA ASP A 672 11.24 -12.11 -9.91
C ASP A 672 10.40 -11.42 -10.99
N TRP A 673 11.07 -10.88 -12.00
CA TRP A 673 10.45 -10.42 -13.22
C TRP A 673 9.96 -11.64 -13.99
N GLU A 674 8.72 -12.03 -13.72
CA GLU A 674 8.13 -13.24 -14.30
C GLU A 674 8.07 -13.15 -15.83
N PRO A 675 8.54 -14.17 -16.56
CA PRO A 675 8.34 -14.25 -18.00
C PRO A 675 6.86 -14.18 -18.34
N LEU A 676 6.55 -13.65 -19.52
CA LEU A 676 5.16 -13.64 -19.98
C LEU A 676 4.72 -15.07 -20.29
N LYS A 677 3.64 -15.52 -19.66
CA LYS A 677 2.90 -16.68 -20.17
C LYS A 677 2.25 -16.22 -21.46
N LYS A 678 2.57 -16.86 -22.59
CA LYS A 678 1.93 -16.54 -23.87
C LYS A 678 0.41 -16.70 -23.71
N PRO A 679 -0.38 -15.69 -24.10
CA PRO A 679 -1.83 -15.71 -23.97
C PRO A 679 -2.47 -16.78 -24.86
#